data_AF-A0A2A5DTG1-F1
#
_entry.id   AF-A0A2A5DTG1-F1
#
_cell.length_a   1.000
_cell.length_b   1.000
_cell.length_c   1.000
_cell.angle_alpha   90.00
_cell.angle_beta   90.00
_cell.angle_gamma   90.00
#
_symmetry.space_group_name_H-M   'P 1'
#
loop_
_entity.id
_entity.type
_entity.pdbx_description
1 polymer ?
#
loop_
_entity_poly.entity_id
_entity_poly.type
_entity_poly.pdbx_seq_one_letter_code
_entity_poly.pdbx_strand_id
1 'polypeptide(L)'
;MKPHVLIVSVLLSLFISLSVSAEKKKKTKPIRLRGLHVRGSKIQWGSTCQKPTGKGLLFGGSENNDDGRPHTQIFKGGKWTSIVKTLRKKNPLQTHYTKTWLIRNQTKDLLAIIRKIYFKGLTPKDEKKQLGLVITPVQNKLKGDLAKLKAAIEKSSATDYNKEVTAFALNKIKIAEKIISRDISSVSAKLIMSWHTSQINLEKAAIVLDAEPPARTLSPLAYDSKTGLYVLFGGDHFDYLTNDTWIFDPKKKKWMIKFIENSPSPRANHKLVASNGKVKLSGGYKYYSNMDYCGGQYVNIDDEGWTYDIEKNTWIGGILTSKAGTRQYREKQFHPNFYLQGEKPNAKIWEEKLKNLPVNEWILANPPYRPKLNRDWGFAAYDPNQDVMLRWSGGHSAHGGSDVPHYHFSTNRWELSFPVEFPLDCLYSNTTYPDGFNFNLRPWITGHTYQNYNYDLASKLMVFTPRGKLYFYDTVKGDWLTKRSDKPKEMKYNSSFYTLTAITTPKKIFCWTAQGRMLGMDYSNLTFKAIKTGGEKLGNVKVDRTTFCYDAKRKRILMMIGSKNYSGQLQSMDIKTNVISNINPKNSKFAFGIKQYDRACYDSKNDLFFIAANLKNFGKNTPTPVYDCKNNRWAMIDIKYKISKHWSGRTTRHFPHGHSGGIMYDTKRNLYWGTDTNSQVYILRLDLTKSPLKDLEAGNIMPPPKKKK
;
A
#
# COMPACT_ATOMS: atom_id res chain seq x y z
N MET A 1 4.60 24.47 -77.34
CA MET A 1 3.29 25.17 -77.37
C MET A 1 2.43 24.67 -76.22
N LYS A 2 1.77 25.59 -75.49
CA LYS A 2 0.86 25.40 -74.33
C LYS A 2 -0.55 24.91 -74.80
N PRO A 3 -1.53 24.55 -73.92
CA PRO A 3 -1.73 23.20 -73.37
C PRO A 3 -3.20 22.72 -73.55
N HIS A 4 -3.52 21.48 -73.15
CA HIS A 4 -4.92 21.02 -73.03
C HIS A 4 -5.30 20.67 -71.58
N VAL A 5 -6.46 21.22 -71.21
CA VAL A 5 -7.21 21.07 -69.97
C VAL A 5 -8.01 19.77 -70.03
N LEU A 6 -8.12 19.03 -68.91
CA LEU A 6 -9.16 18.02 -68.75
C LEU A 6 -9.94 18.23 -67.44
N ILE A 7 -11.24 18.08 -67.60
CA ILE A 7 -12.36 18.40 -66.73
C ILE A 7 -12.53 17.32 -65.64
N VAL A 8 -12.89 17.73 -64.41
CA VAL A 8 -13.39 16.83 -63.35
C VAL A 8 -14.78 17.29 -62.94
N SER A 9 -15.75 16.39 -63.11
CA SER A 9 -17.17 16.56 -62.84
C SER A 9 -17.48 16.56 -61.34
N VAL A 10 -18.36 17.47 -60.92
CA VAL A 10 -18.97 17.56 -59.59
C VAL A 10 -20.36 16.92 -59.65
N LEU A 11 -20.67 16.02 -58.72
CA LEU A 11 -22.05 15.60 -58.45
C LEU A 11 -22.31 15.62 -56.93
N LEU A 12 -23.33 16.40 -56.60
CA LEU A 12 -23.83 16.76 -55.29
C LEU A 12 -24.83 15.69 -54.83
N SER A 13 -24.72 15.21 -53.59
CA SER A 13 -25.78 14.41 -52.94
C SER A 13 -26.07 14.91 -51.53
N LEU A 14 -27.32 15.32 -51.35
CA LEU A 14 -27.95 15.83 -50.14
C LEU A 14 -27.70 14.96 -48.90
N PHE A 15 -27.23 15.58 -47.81
CA PHE A 15 -27.34 15.02 -46.46
C PHE A 15 -28.53 15.68 -45.74
N ILE A 16 -29.58 14.88 -45.51
CA ILE A 16 -30.70 15.21 -44.63
C ILE A 16 -30.17 15.19 -43.19
N SER A 17 -30.24 16.34 -42.53
CA SER A 17 -29.86 16.52 -41.12
C SER A 17 -30.89 15.86 -40.20
N LEU A 18 -30.67 14.60 -39.83
CA LEU A 18 -31.24 14.03 -38.61
C LEU A 18 -30.47 14.60 -37.42
N SER A 19 -31.01 15.65 -36.82
CA SER A 19 -30.59 16.17 -35.53
C SER A 19 -30.86 15.12 -34.45
N VAL A 20 -29.94 14.18 -34.27
CA VAL A 20 -29.83 13.38 -33.05
C VAL A 20 -29.48 14.36 -31.94
N SER A 21 -30.46 14.67 -31.09
CA SER A 21 -30.22 15.29 -29.80
C SER A 21 -29.15 14.49 -29.08
N ALA A 22 -27.93 15.03 -29.03
CA ALA A 22 -26.88 14.53 -28.17
C ALA A 22 -27.35 14.73 -26.73
N GLU A 23 -28.02 13.72 -26.16
CA GLU A 23 -28.20 13.64 -24.72
C GLU A 23 -26.83 13.88 -24.08
N LYS A 24 -26.71 15.01 -23.39
CA LYS A 24 -25.55 15.30 -22.53
C LYS A 24 -25.41 14.14 -21.57
N LYS A 25 -24.54 13.15 -21.87
CA LYS A 25 -24.17 12.08 -20.93
C LYS A 25 -23.86 12.76 -19.61
N LYS A 26 -24.74 12.57 -18.62
CA LYS A 26 -24.64 13.17 -17.29
C LYS A 26 -23.25 12.82 -16.77
N LYS A 27 -22.36 13.83 -16.62
CA LYS A 27 -20.97 13.58 -16.22
C LYS A 27 -20.98 12.77 -14.92
N THR A 28 -20.39 11.59 -14.98
CA THR A 28 -20.22 10.71 -13.83
C THR A 28 -19.51 11.47 -12.71
N LYS A 29 -20.19 11.78 -11.61
CA LYS A 29 -19.64 12.56 -10.50
C LYS A 29 -19.00 11.62 -9.48
N PRO A 30 -17.66 11.65 -9.30
CA PRO A 30 -17.02 10.85 -8.27
C PRO A 30 -17.41 11.35 -6.88
N ILE A 31 -17.63 10.42 -5.95
CA ILE A 31 -18.04 10.69 -4.58
C ILE A 31 -17.02 10.16 -3.58
N ARG A 32 -16.98 10.80 -2.40
CA ARG A 32 -16.36 10.27 -1.20
C ARG A 32 -17.45 9.71 -0.30
N LEU A 33 -17.21 8.57 0.30
CA LEU A 33 -18.08 8.03 1.35
C LEU A 33 -17.95 8.91 2.60
N ARG A 34 -19.02 8.99 3.41
CA ARG A 34 -19.08 9.79 4.63
C ARG A 34 -19.92 9.07 5.68
N GLY A 35 -19.52 9.18 6.95
CA GLY A 35 -20.35 8.77 8.10
C GLY A 35 -20.47 7.26 8.31
N LEU A 36 -19.54 6.47 7.79
CA LEU A 36 -19.46 5.02 8.01
C LEU A 36 -18.65 4.66 9.27
N HIS A 37 -17.65 5.49 9.63
CA HIS A 37 -16.79 5.27 10.78
C HIS A 37 -16.94 6.36 11.85
N VAL A 38 -17.07 5.93 13.11
CA VAL A 38 -16.99 6.80 14.29
C VAL A 38 -15.60 6.66 14.92
N ARG A 39 -14.89 7.77 15.08
CA ARG A 39 -13.52 7.78 15.62
C ARG A 39 -13.44 7.06 16.98
N GLY A 40 -12.49 6.13 17.11
CA GLY A 40 -12.26 5.39 18.35
C GLY A 40 -13.26 4.24 18.59
N SER A 41 -14.25 4.07 17.70
CA SER A 41 -15.12 2.89 17.71
C SER A 41 -14.47 1.74 16.93
N LYS A 42 -14.81 0.51 17.29
CA LYS A 42 -14.49 -0.66 16.47
C LYS A 42 -15.22 -0.54 15.14
N ILE A 43 -14.56 -0.86 14.04
CA ILE A 43 -15.22 -0.73 12.75
C ILE A 43 -16.24 -1.85 12.58
N GLN A 44 -17.51 -1.52 12.35
CA GLN A 44 -18.57 -2.47 12.03
C GLN A 44 -18.72 -2.55 10.51
N TRP A 45 -18.18 -3.60 9.91
CA TRP A 45 -18.28 -3.83 8.47
C TRP A 45 -19.49 -4.69 8.07
N GLY A 46 -20.24 -5.16 9.07
CA GLY A 46 -21.23 -6.21 8.89
C GLY A 46 -22.62 -5.71 8.61
N SER A 47 -23.38 -6.57 7.94
CA SER A 47 -24.81 -6.43 7.81
C SER A 47 -25.50 -7.38 8.77
N THR A 48 -26.47 -6.84 9.51
CA THR A 48 -27.38 -7.61 10.34
C THR A 48 -28.74 -7.67 9.66
N CYS A 49 -29.41 -8.80 9.76
CA CYS A 49 -30.80 -8.94 9.39
C CYS A 49 -31.50 -9.72 10.49
N GLN A 50 -32.36 -9.04 11.24
CA GLN A 50 -33.16 -9.64 12.30
C GLN A 50 -34.58 -9.88 11.82
N LYS A 51 -35.15 -11.01 12.25
CA LYS A 51 -36.57 -11.32 12.12
C LYS A 51 -37.34 -10.63 13.24
N PRO A 52 -38.64 -10.35 13.04
CA PRO A 52 -39.52 -9.88 14.11
C PRO A 52 -39.53 -10.81 15.34
N THR A 53 -39.29 -12.10 15.15
CA THR A 53 -39.27 -13.12 16.22
C THR A 53 -37.99 -13.17 17.06
N GLY A 54 -37.11 -12.16 16.97
CA GLY A 54 -35.88 -12.06 17.76
C GLY A 54 -34.78 -13.06 17.38
N LYS A 55 -34.83 -13.66 16.17
CA LYS A 55 -33.73 -14.42 15.56
C LYS A 55 -33.09 -13.58 14.46
N GLY A 56 -31.79 -13.72 14.22
CA GLY A 56 -31.12 -12.91 13.19
C GLY A 56 -29.86 -13.54 12.64
N LEU A 57 -29.41 -13.03 11.50
CA LEU A 57 -28.14 -13.36 10.86
C LEU A 57 -27.27 -12.10 10.81
N LEU A 58 -25.99 -12.27 11.13
CA LEU A 58 -24.97 -11.26 10.93
C LEU A 58 -23.86 -11.88 10.10
N PHE A 59 -23.49 -11.18 9.03
CA PHE A 59 -22.32 -11.50 8.23
C PHE A 59 -21.58 -10.20 7.91
N GLY A 60 -20.24 -10.24 7.87
CA GLY A 60 -19.45 -9.04 7.62
C GLY A 60 -19.02 -8.23 8.86
N GLY A 61 -19.39 -8.63 10.10
CA GLY A 61 -19.20 -7.89 11.38
C GLY A 61 -17.81 -7.33 11.75
N SER A 62 -17.74 -6.65 12.90
CA SER A 62 -16.56 -5.85 13.32
C SER A 62 -15.24 -6.58 13.55
N GLU A 63 -14.15 -5.79 13.47
CA GLU A 63 -12.78 -6.15 13.85
C GLU A 63 -12.73 -6.83 15.23
N ASN A 64 -12.65 -8.17 15.27
CA ASN A 64 -12.26 -8.94 16.47
C ASN A 64 -11.69 -10.33 16.17
N ASN A 65 -11.59 -10.76 14.90
CA ASN A 65 -10.98 -12.05 14.59
C ASN A 65 -9.54 -11.84 14.12
N ASP A 66 -8.61 -12.61 14.69
CA ASP A 66 -7.19 -12.55 14.33
C ASP A 66 -6.93 -12.89 12.85
N ASP A 67 -7.85 -13.62 12.23
CA ASP A 67 -7.82 -13.99 10.81
C ASP A 67 -8.37 -12.91 9.87
N GLY A 68 -8.88 -11.81 10.43
CA GLY A 68 -9.43 -10.67 9.69
C GLY A 68 -10.69 -10.97 8.92
N ARG A 69 -11.35 -12.11 9.17
CA ARG A 69 -12.58 -12.48 8.47
C ARG A 69 -13.78 -12.30 9.39
N PRO A 70 -14.80 -11.54 8.96
CA PRO A 70 -16.04 -11.47 9.69
C PRO A 70 -16.86 -12.74 9.47
N HIS A 71 -16.80 -13.66 10.43
CA HIS A 71 -17.52 -14.94 10.38
C HIS A 71 -19.04 -14.80 10.54
N THR A 72 -19.77 -15.77 10.02
CA THR A 72 -21.22 -15.90 10.18
C THR A 72 -21.61 -16.00 11.66
N GLN A 73 -22.53 -15.14 12.10
CA GLN A 73 -23.10 -15.18 13.45
C GLN A 73 -24.61 -15.27 13.42
N ILE A 74 -25.18 -15.98 14.38
CA ILE A 74 -26.63 -16.04 14.61
C ILE A 74 -26.97 -15.34 15.93
N PHE A 75 -28.11 -14.66 15.95
CA PHE A 75 -28.63 -14.06 17.17
C PHE A 75 -29.44 -15.11 17.95
N LYS A 76 -29.02 -15.40 19.19
CA LYS A 76 -29.68 -16.33 20.12
C LYS A 76 -29.57 -15.80 21.54
N GLY A 77 -30.69 -15.73 22.26
CA GLY A 77 -30.71 -15.31 23.67
C GLY A 77 -30.13 -13.92 23.91
N GLY A 78 -30.50 -12.94 23.08
CA GLY A 78 -30.01 -11.56 23.21
C GLY A 78 -28.58 -11.31 22.72
N LYS A 79 -27.86 -12.33 22.22
CA LYS A 79 -26.44 -12.22 21.84
C LYS A 79 -26.14 -12.78 20.45
N TRP A 80 -25.22 -12.13 19.74
CA TRP A 80 -24.63 -12.65 18.50
C TRP A 80 -23.56 -13.70 18.82
N THR A 81 -23.68 -14.87 18.21
CA THR A 81 -22.74 -16.00 18.41
C THR A 81 -22.24 -16.50 17.06
N SER A 82 -20.92 -16.56 16.90
CA SER A 82 -20.28 -17.14 15.71
C SER A 82 -20.56 -18.64 15.58
N ILE A 83 -20.89 -19.07 14.37
CA ILE A 83 -21.17 -20.49 14.04
C ILE A 83 -20.16 -21.08 13.05
N VAL A 84 -19.07 -20.38 12.73
CA VAL A 84 -18.08 -20.80 11.72
C VAL A 84 -17.53 -22.21 11.97
N LYS A 85 -17.25 -22.57 13.23
CA LYS A 85 -16.77 -23.93 13.58
C LYS A 85 -17.79 -25.00 13.20
N THR A 86 -19.08 -24.74 13.44
CA THR A 86 -20.17 -25.64 13.05
C THR A 86 -20.32 -25.72 11.53
N LEU A 87 -20.27 -24.59 10.84
CA LEU A 87 -20.35 -24.53 9.37
C LEU A 87 -19.22 -25.36 8.74
N ARG A 88 -17.98 -25.12 9.15
CA ARG A 88 -16.79 -25.82 8.65
C ARG A 88 -16.81 -27.31 8.96
N LYS A 89 -17.24 -27.72 10.16
CA LYS A 89 -17.38 -29.15 10.53
C LYS A 89 -18.40 -29.87 9.66
N LYS A 90 -19.47 -29.18 9.23
CA LYS A 90 -20.52 -29.75 8.37
C LYS A 90 -20.19 -29.71 6.88
N ASN A 91 -19.17 -28.97 6.46
CA ASN A 91 -18.82 -28.82 5.06
C ASN A 91 -17.82 -29.93 4.64
N PRO A 92 -18.23 -30.93 3.85
CA PRO A 92 -17.32 -32.00 3.40
C PRO A 92 -16.19 -31.48 2.50
N LEU A 93 -16.32 -30.27 1.95
CA LEU A 93 -15.32 -29.65 1.06
C LEU A 93 -14.28 -28.81 1.82
N GLN A 94 -14.41 -28.67 3.14
CA GLN A 94 -13.57 -27.77 3.93
C GLN A 94 -12.07 -28.09 3.85
N THR A 95 -11.72 -29.38 3.78
CA THR A 95 -10.33 -29.81 3.60
C THR A 95 -9.78 -29.38 2.24
N HIS A 96 -10.61 -29.41 1.19
CA HIS A 96 -10.22 -28.92 -0.14
C HIS A 96 -10.04 -27.41 -0.13
N TYR A 97 -10.90 -26.66 0.57
CA TYR A 97 -10.69 -25.22 0.79
C TYR A 97 -9.31 -24.94 1.38
N THR A 98 -8.95 -25.60 2.50
CA THR A 98 -7.68 -25.37 3.20
C THR A 98 -6.48 -25.64 2.30
N LYS A 99 -6.51 -26.75 1.56
CA LYS A 99 -5.44 -27.11 0.61
C LYS A 99 -5.36 -26.13 -0.56
N THR A 100 -6.50 -25.72 -1.12
CA THR A 100 -6.55 -24.74 -2.22
C THR A 100 -6.01 -23.38 -1.78
N TRP A 101 -6.35 -22.92 -0.56
CA TRP A 101 -5.84 -21.66 -0.02
C TRP A 101 -4.33 -21.69 0.22
N LEU A 102 -3.79 -22.83 0.67
CA LEU A 102 -2.34 -23.01 0.83
C LEU A 102 -1.61 -22.90 -0.51
N ILE A 103 -2.09 -23.59 -1.54
CA ILE A 103 -1.51 -23.56 -2.90
C ILE A 103 -1.64 -22.16 -3.51
N ARG A 104 -2.76 -21.47 -3.27
CA ARG A 104 -2.92 -20.05 -3.64
C ARG A 104 -1.84 -19.17 -3.01
N ASN A 105 -1.54 -19.37 -1.72
CA ASN A 105 -0.50 -18.60 -1.03
C ASN A 105 0.91 -18.91 -1.56
N GLN A 106 1.22 -20.18 -1.84
CA GLN A 106 2.48 -20.56 -2.48
C GLN A 106 2.61 -19.95 -3.88
N THR A 107 1.52 -19.91 -4.66
CA THR A 107 1.47 -19.26 -5.98
C THR A 107 1.74 -17.75 -5.86
N LYS A 108 1.14 -17.09 -4.86
CA LYS A 108 1.38 -15.66 -4.58
C LYS A 108 2.82 -15.39 -4.17
N ASP A 109 3.39 -16.22 -3.30
CA ASP A 109 4.78 -16.08 -2.84
C ASP A 109 5.76 -16.26 -4.01
N LEU A 110 5.53 -17.24 -4.90
CA LEU A 110 6.35 -17.42 -6.10
C LEU A 110 6.19 -16.27 -7.10
N LEU A 111 4.97 -15.75 -7.28
CA LEU A 111 4.72 -14.54 -8.08
C LEU A 111 5.53 -13.33 -7.57
N ALA A 112 5.63 -13.14 -6.25
CA ALA A 112 6.45 -12.07 -5.69
C ALA A 112 7.93 -12.19 -6.07
N ILE A 113 8.47 -13.41 -6.09
CA ILE A 113 9.84 -13.68 -6.53
C ILE A 113 10.01 -13.39 -8.04
N ILE A 114 9.06 -13.83 -8.88
CA ILE A 114 9.08 -13.56 -10.33
C ILE A 114 9.10 -12.05 -10.60
N ARG A 115 8.25 -11.29 -9.89
CA ARG A 115 8.20 -9.83 -9.99
C ARG A 115 9.50 -9.17 -9.58
N LYS A 116 10.08 -9.60 -8.46
CA LYS A 116 11.39 -9.13 -8.01
C LYS A 116 12.47 -9.34 -9.06
N ILE A 117 12.54 -10.52 -9.70
CA ILE A 117 13.51 -10.78 -10.77
C ILE A 117 13.29 -9.81 -11.94
N TYR A 118 12.03 -9.57 -12.32
CA TYR A 118 11.68 -8.63 -13.40
C TYR A 118 12.15 -7.21 -13.10
N PHE A 119 11.86 -6.69 -11.91
CA PHE A 119 12.23 -5.32 -11.55
C PHE A 119 13.72 -5.11 -11.27
N LYS A 120 14.46 -6.20 -10.96
CA LYS A 120 15.93 -6.16 -10.91
C LYS A 120 16.58 -5.91 -12.27
N GLY A 121 15.88 -6.18 -13.38
CA GLY A 121 16.38 -5.91 -14.73
C GLY A 121 17.73 -6.56 -15.02
N LEU A 122 17.91 -7.81 -14.61
CA LEU A 122 19.16 -8.56 -14.73
C LEU A 122 19.55 -8.81 -16.19
N THR A 123 20.83 -9.13 -16.42
CA THR A 123 21.28 -9.62 -17.73
C THR A 123 20.60 -10.96 -18.05
N PRO A 124 20.45 -11.35 -19.33
CA PRO A 124 19.86 -12.64 -19.69
C PRO A 124 20.54 -13.84 -19.02
N LYS A 125 21.87 -13.79 -18.87
CA LYS A 125 22.68 -14.83 -18.20
C LYS A 125 22.32 -14.93 -16.71
N ASP A 126 22.29 -13.80 -16.00
CA ASP A 126 22.00 -13.77 -14.57
C ASP A 126 20.53 -14.08 -14.27
N GLU A 127 19.62 -13.64 -15.13
CA GLU A 127 18.20 -13.99 -15.07
C GLU A 127 18.01 -15.51 -15.19
N LYS A 128 18.59 -16.14 -16.22
CA LYS A 128 18.52 -17.60 -16.40
C LYS A 128 19.04 -18.36 -15.18
N LYS A 129 20.15 -17.90 -14.59
CA LYS A 129 20.70 -18.47 -13.35
C LYS A 129 19.72 -18.35 -12.17
N GLN A 130 19.12 -17.18 -11.97
CA GLN A 130 18.15 -16.95 -10.89
C GLN A 130 16.87 -17.78 -11.08
N LEU A 131 16.40 -17.93 -12.31
CA LEU A 131 15.24 -18.76 -12.63
C LEU A 131 15.48 -20.22 -12.25
N GLY A 132 16.60 -20.82 -12.69
CA GLY A 132 16.93 -22.21 -12.38
C GLY A 132 17.13 -22.48 -10.88
N LEU A 133 17.77 -21.55 -10.15
CA LEU A 133 18.05 -21.74 -8.73
C LEU A 133 16.84 -21.49 -7.82
N VAL A 134 16.01 -20.50 -8.13
CA VAL A 134 14.97 -20.03 -7.20
C VAL A 134 13.56 -20.37 -7.67
N ILE A 135 13.27 -20.26 -8.96
CA ILE A 135 11.90 -20.42 -9.48
C ILE A 135 11.59 -21.89 -9.77
N THR A 136 12.45 -22.57 -10.53
CA THR A 136 12.18 -23.94 -11.01
C THR A 136 11.86 -24.95 -9.90
N PRO A 137 12.61 -25.02 -8.77
CA PRO A 137 12.31 -26.00 -7.72
C PRO A 137 10.95 -25.76 -7.05
N VAL A 138 10.61 -24.50 -6.77
CA VAL A 138 9.35 -24.12 -6.13
C VAL A 138 8.19 -24.35 -7.08
N GLN A 139 8.36 -24.04 -8.37
CA GLN A 139 7.36 -24.27 -9.40
C GLN A 139 7.05 -25.76 -9.55
N ASN A 140 8.07 -26.63 -9.58
CA ASN A 140 7.87 -28.08 -9.71
C ASN A 140 7.08 -28.67 -8.52
N LYS A 141 7.41 -28.23 -7.29
CA LYS A 141 6.61 -28.59 -6.12
C LYS A 141 5.16 -28.15 -6.26
N LEU A 142 4.94 -26.91 -6.67
CA LEU A 142 3.60 -26.34 -6.85
C LEU A 142 2.77 -27.11 -7.90
N LYS A 143 3.40 -27.55 -9.01
CA LYS A 143 2.75 -28.41 -10.01
C LYS A 143 2.28 -29.73 -9.38
N GLY A 144 3.14 -30.38 -8.60
CA GLY A 144 2.81 -31.64 -7.91
C GLY A 144 1.68 -31.47 -6.87
N ASP A 145 1.73 -30.42 -6.06
CA ASP A 145 0.70 -30.12 -5.06
C ASP A 145 -0.67 -29.82 -5.73
N LEU A 146 -0.65 -29.11 -6.86
CA LEU A 146 -1.86 -28.80 -7.63
C LEU A 146 -2.49 -30.04 -8.27
N ALA A 147 -1.66 -30.93 -8.83
CA ALA A 147 -2.14 -32.20 -9.40
C ALA A 147 -2.81 -33.08 -8.33
N LYS A 148 -2.20 -33.19 -7.15
CA LYS A 148 -2.76 -33.91 -5.99
C LYS A 148 -4.08 -33.29 -5.52
N LEU A 149 -4.14 -31.95 -5.44
CA LEU A 149 -5.37 -31.25 -5.08
C LEU A 149 -6.50 -31.53 -6.08
N LYS A 150 -6.21 -31.42 -7.38
CA LYS A 150 -7.18 -31.65 -8.46
C LYS A 150 -7.76 -33.06 -8.37
N ALA A 151 -6.90 -34.08 -8.29
CA ALA A 151 -7.34 -35.47 -8.16
C ALA A 151 -8.15 -35.72 -6.89
N ALA A 152 -7.83 -35.04 -5.79
CA ALA A 152 -8.60 -35.15 -4.54
C ALA A 152 -10.00 -34.53 -4.66
N ILE A 153 -10.16 -33.42 -5.40
CA ILE A 153 -11.46 -32.77 -5.63
C ILE A 153 -12.29 -33.57 -6.63
N GLU A 154 -11.69 -34.15 -7.67
CA GLU A 154 -12.39 -34.99 -8.65
C GLU A 154 -13.03 -36.23 -8.00
N LYS A 155 -12.43 -36.74 -6.93
CA LYS A 155 -12.95 -37.87 -6.15
C LYS A 155 -14.00 -37.49 -5.10
N SER A 156 -14.27 -36.20 -4.87
CA SER A 156 -15.20 -35.77 -3.83
C SER A 156 -16.57 -35.38 -4.39
N SER A 157 -17.56 -36.29 -4.28
CA SER A 157 -18.95 -35.95 -4.58
C SER A 157 -19.95 -36.94 -3.97
N ALA A 158 -20.93 -36.41 -3.21
CA ALA A 158 -22.05 -37.17 -2.66
C ALA A 158 -23.42 -36.49 -2.82
N THR A 159 -23.48 -35.20 -3.21
CA THR A 159 -24.74 -34.44 -3.43
C THR A 159 -24.61 -33.54 -4.66
N ASP A 160 -25.72 -33.18 -5.29
CA ASP A 160 -25.70 -32.40 -6.55
C ASP A 160 -25.12 -30.98 -6.38
N TYR A 161 -25.44 -30.29 -5.28
CA TYR A 161 -24.81 -29.00 -4.97
C TYR A 161 -23.28 -29.12 -4.86
N ASN A 162 -22.77 -30.17 -4.21
CA ASN A 162 -21.33 -30.35 -4.09
C ASN A 162 -20.69 -30.64 -5.45
N LYS A 163 -21.37 -31.36 -6.36
CA LYS A 163 -20.89 -31.58 -7.74
C LYS A 163 -20.75 -30.26 -8.50
N GLU A 164 -21.72 -29.36 -8.38
CA GLU A 164 -21.66 -28.04 -9.04
C GLU A 164 -20.51 -27.18 -8.49
N VAL A 165 -20.35 -27.16 -7.15
CA VAL A 165 -19.25 -26.46 -6.48
C VAL A 165 -17.89 -27.02 -6.89
N THR A 166 -17.71 -28.34 -6.87
CA THR A 166 -16.42 -28.96 -7.25
C THR A 166 -16.14 -28.78 -8.73
N ALA A 167 -17.14 -28.83 -9.62
CA ALA A 167 -16.97 -28.53 -11.05
C ALA A 167 -16.48 -27.09 -11.27
N PHE A 168 -17.07 -26.11 -10.59
CA PHE A 168 -16.59 -24.72 -10.67
C PHE A 168 -15.16 -24.59 -10.14
N ALA A 169 -14.86 -25.16 -8.97
CA ALA A 169 -13.52 -25.11 -8.39
C ALA A 169 -12.47 -25.75 -9.32
N LEU A 170 -12.78 -26.92 -9.89
CA LEU A 170 -11.92 -27.62 -10.86
C LEU A 170 -11.69 -26.79 -12.12
N ASN A 171 -12.71 -26.09 -12.64
CA ASN A 171 -12.54 -25.19 -13.78
C ASN A 171 -11.48 -24.10 -13.49
N LYS A 172 -11.57 -23.45 -12.33
CA LYS A 172 -10.60 -22.42 -11.94
C LYS A 172 -9.21 -22.99 -11.66
N ILE A 173 -9.13 -24.16 -11.04
CA ILE A 173 -7.87 -24.89 -10.81
C ILE A 173 -7.20 -25.24 -12.14
N LYS A 174 -7.94 -25.72 -13.15
CA LYS A 174 -7.40 -26.04 -14.49
C LYS A 174 -6.82 -24.81 -15.19
N ILE A 175 -7.46 -23.65 -15.06
CA ILE A 175 -6.92 -22.38 -15.59
C ILE A 175 -5.59 -22.03 -14.90
N ALA A 176 -5.53 -22.15 -13.57
CA ALA A 176 -4.30 -21.90 -12.83
C ALA A 176 -3.19 -22.90 -13.18
N GLU A 177 -3.51 -24.18 -13.30
CA GLU A 177 -2.61 -25.27 -13.70
C GLU A 177 -1.99 -25.00 -15.08
N LYS A 178 -2.79 -24.60 -16.06
CA LYS A 178 -2.30 -24.26 -17.41
C LYS A 178 -1.25 -23.14 -17.41
N ILE A 179 -1.31 -22.22 -16.43
CA ILE A 179 -0.35 -21.11 -16.31
C ILE A 179 0.88 -21.58 -15.53
N ILE A 180 0.68 -22.22 -14.37
CA ILE A 180 1.74 -22.68 -13.48
C ILE A 180 2.59 -23.76 -14.14
N SER A 181 2.03 -24.58 -15.04
CA SER A 181 2.75 -25.65 -15.71
C SER A 181 3.71 -25.19 -16.81
N ARG A 182 3.58 -23.94 -17.30
CA ARG A 182 4.43 -23.39 -18.37
C ARG A 182 5.87 -23.28 -17.92
N ASP A 183 6.80 -23.62 -18.82
CA ASP A 183 8.21 -23.37 -18.57
C ASP A 183 8.50 -21.86 -18.51
N ILE A 184 9.43 -21.46 -17.63
CA ILE A 184 9.80 -20.06 -17.42
C ILE A 184 11.27 -19.90 -17.83
N SER A 185 11.48 -19.59 -19.11
CA SER A 185 12.80 -19.31 -19.66
C SER A 185 13.23 -17.84 -19.47
N SER A 186 12.28 -16.93 -19.28
CA SER A 186 12.50 -15.51 -18.99
C SER A 186 11.33 -14.88 -18.25
N VAL A 187 11.56 -13.79 -17.50
CA VAL A 187 10.49 -13.01 -16.87
C VAL A 187 10.02 -11.86 -17.76
N SER A 188 8.72 -11.61 -17.76
CA SER A 188 8.06 -10.53 -18.51
C SER A 188 6.83 -10.01 -17.78
N ALA A 189 6.38 -8.80 -18.15
CA ALA A 189 5.11 -8.25 -17.67
C ALA A 189 3.93 -9.20 -17.93
N LYS A 190 3.88 -9.82 -19.12
CA LYS A 190 2.84 -10.79 -19.50
C LYS A 190 2.86 -12.04 -18.60
N LEU A 191 4.06 -12.55 -18.27
CA LEU A 191 4.20 -13.65 -17.34
C LEU A 191 3.64 -13.28 -15.96
N ILE A 192 4.04 -12.13 -15.41
CA ILE A 192 3.59 -11.63 -14.10
C ILE A 192 2.06 -11.51 -14.06
N MET A 193 1.46 -10.89 -15.08
CA MET A 193 0.00 -10.74 -15.16
C MET A 193 -0.71 -12.10 -15.27
N SER A 194 -0.14 -13.07 -15.98
CA SER A 194 -0.69 -14.43 -16.05
C SER A 194 -0.60 -15.17 -14.72
N TRP A 195 0.50 -15.06 -13.99
CA TRP A 195 0.64 -15.66 -12.66
C TRP A 195 -0.26 -14.99 -11.62
N HIS A 196 -0.51 -13.69 -11.75
CA HIS A 196 -1.56 -13.05 -10.94
C HIS A 196 -2.95 -13.60 -11.27
N THR A 197 -3.22 -13.91 -12.54
CA THR A 197 -4.45 -14.57 -12.97
C THR A 197 -4.59 -15.97 -12.36
N SER A 198 -3.52 -16.78 -12.29
CA SER A 198 -3.58 -18.09 -11.63
C SER A 198 -3.87 -17.98 -10.13
N GLN A 199 -3.22 -17.03 -9.43
CA GLN A 199 -3.51 -16.72 -8.03
C GLN A 199 -5.00 -16.39 -7.81
N ILE A 200 -5.57 -15.50 -8.63
CA ILE A 200 -6.99 -15.11 -8.51
C ILE A 200 -7.91 -16.31 -8.79
N ASN A 201 -7.60 -17.16 -9.77
CA ASN A 201 -8.41 -18.35 -10.04
C ASN A 201 -8.38 -19.35 -8.88
N LEU A 202 -7.21 -19.60 -8.26
CA LEU A 202 -7.11 -20.44 -7.08
C LEU A 202 -7.88 -19.84 -5.89
N GLU A 203 -7.89 -18.52 -5.75
CA GLU A 203 -8.69 -17.83 -4.74
C GLU A 203 -10.20 -18.02 -4.97
N LYS A 204 -10.67 -17.87 -6.21
CA LYS A 204 -12.07 -18.15 -6.59
C LYS A 204 -12.45 -19.62 -6.37
N ALA A 205 -11.54 -20.55 -6.65
CA ALA A 205 -11.73 -21.97 -6.37
C ALA A 205 -11.88 -22.21 -4.86
N ALA A 206 -11.00 -21.64 -4.04
CA ALA A 206 -11.06 -21.79 -2.59
C ALA A 206 -12.38 -21.23 -2.05
N ILE A 207 -12.79 -20.04 -2.47
CA ILE A 207 -14.00 -19.37 -1.99
C ILE A 207 -15.25 -20.28 -2.07
N VAL A 208 -15.46 -20.97 -3.20
CA VAL A 208 -16.66 -21.81 -3.34
C VAL A 208 -16.58 -23.11 -2.52
N LEU A 209 -15.38 -23.52 -2.12
CA LEU A 209 -15.14 -24.69 -1.28
C LEU A 209 -15.27 -24.38 0.22
N ASP A 210 -15.26 -23.12 0.64
CA ASP A 210 -15.41 -22.72 2.05
C ASP A 210 -16.88 -22.83 2.50
N ALA A 211 -17.10 -22.90 3.81
CA ALA A 211 -18.43 -23.08 4.39
C ALA A 211 -19.24 -21.77 4.53
N GLU A 212 -18.64 -20.62 4.17
CA GLU A 212 -19.25 -19.30 4.26
C GLU A 212 -18.68 -18.36 3.18
N PRO A 213 -19.37 -17.24 2.86
CA PRO A 213 -18.89 -16.29 1.86
C PRO A 213 -17.55 -15.64 2.28
N PRO A 214 -16.75 -15.13 1.33
CA PRO A 214 -15.54 -14.39 1.66
C PRO A 214 -15.87 -13.06 2.33
N ALA A 215 -14.90 -12.58 3.12
CA ALA A 215 -14.97 -11.32 3.86
C ALA A 215 -15.36 -10.15 2.95
N ARG A 216 -16.25 -9.29 3.43
CA ARG A 216 -16.75 -8.12 2.71
C ARG A 216 -17.42 -7.14 3.66
N THR A 217 -17.51 -5.89 3.23
CA THR A 217 -18.28 -4.82 3.86
C THR A 217 -19.35 -4.29 2.93
N LEU A 218 -20.28 -3.50 3.47
CA LEU A 218 -21.34 -2.80 2.73
C LEU A 218 -22.12 -3.73 1.78
N SER A 219 -22.46 -4.92 2.28
CA SER A 219 -23.20 -5.97 1.58
C SER A 219 -24.42 -6.38 2.43
N PRO A 220 -25.56 -5.71 2.25
CA PRO A 220 -26.78 -5.97 3.03
C PRO A 220 -27.26 -7.42 2.93
N LEU A 221 -27.88 -7.89 4.01
CA LEU A 221 -28.60 -9.15 4.07
C LEU A 221 -30.10 -8.90 3.91
N ALA A 222 -30.79 -9.72 3.13
CA ALA A 222 -32.24 -9.69 3.01
C ALA A 222 -32.84 -11.03 3.43
N TYR A 223 -33.84 -11.01 4.32
CA TYR A 223 -34.57 -12.20 4.75
C TYR A 223 -35.90 -12.28 4.04
N ASP A 224 -36.14 -13.37 3.32
CA ASP A 224 -37.43 -13.64 2.70
C ASP A 224 -38.29 -14.52 3.63
N SER A 225 -39.44 -14.01 4.05
CA SER A 225 -40.34 -14.71 4.98
C SER A 225 -41.02 -15.93 4.35
N LYS A 226 -41.30 -15.91 3.04
CA LYS A 226 -41.96 -17.00 2.31
C LYS A 226 -41.06 -18.24 2.24
N THR A 227 -39.81 -18.08 1.84
CA THR A 227 -38.83 -19.17 1.71
C THR A 227 -38.11 -19.47 3.03
N GLY A 228 -38.06 -18.52 3.95
CA GLY A 228 -37.32 -18.63 5.20
C GLY A 228 -35.80 -18.53 5.04
N LEU A 229 -35.32 -18.02 3.89
CA LEU A 229 -33.91 -17.92 3.52
C LEU A 229 -33.38 -16.49 3.66
N TYR A 230 -32.07 -16.36 3.87
CA TYR A 230 -31.38 -15.07 3.73
C TYR A 230 -30.61 -15.03 2.42
N VAL A 231 -30.61 -13.86 1.77
CA VAL A 231 -29.86 -13.57 0.56
C VAL A 231 -28.80 -12.52 0.84
N LEU A 232 -27.61 -12.74 0.32
CA LEU A 232 -26.47 -11.83 0.32
C LEU A 232 -26.02 -11.62 -1.13
N PHE A 233 -25.78 -10.37 -1.51
CA PHE A 233 -25.28 -10.03 -2.84
C PHE A 233 -24.11 -9.05 -2.75
N GLY A 234 -23.12 -9.22 -3.62
CA GLY A 234 -22.06 -8.24 -3.85
C GLY A 234 -21.28 -7.84 -2.59
N GLY A 235 -20.75 -6.62 -2.55
CA GLY A 235 -19.98 -6.09 -1.42
C GLY A 235 -18.57 -5.63 -1.80
N ASP A 236 -17.91 -5.01 -0.82
CA ASP A 236 -16.59 -4.41 -0.95
C ASP A 236 -15.56 -5.19 -0.11
N HIS A 237 -14.49 -5.70 -0.73
CA HIS A 237 -13.38 -6.39 -0.06
C HIS A 237 -12.20 -5.44 0.25
N PHE A 238 -12.35 -4.15 -0.03
CA PHE A 238 -11.36 -3.06 -0.06
C PHE A 238 -10.41 -3.05 -1.25
N ASP A 239 -10.01 -4.21 -1.79
CA ASP A 239 -9.20 -4.33 -3.01
C ASP A 239 -10.05 -4.57 -4.26
N TYR A 240 -11.21 -5.22 -4.12
CA TYR A 240 -12.19 -5.41 -5.20
C TYR A 240 -13.65 -5.33 -4.72
N LEU A 241 -14.55 -5.01 -5.66
CA LEU A 241 -15.98 -5.25 -5.53
C LEU A 241 -16.35 -6.60 -6.14
N THR A 242 -17.36 -7.27 -5.59
CA THR A 242 -17.86 -8.57 -6.08
C THR A 242 -19.34 -8.49 -6.45
N ASN A 243 -19.85 -9.50 -7.16
CA ASN A 243 -21.26 -9.67 -7.54
C ASN A 243 -21.77 -11.12 -7.35
N ASP A 244 -21.13 -11.89 -6.49
CA ASP A 244 -21.61 -13.21 -6.10
C ASP A 244 -22.92 -13.12 -5.31
N THR A 245 -23.79 -14.12 -5.51
CA THR A 245 -25.05 -14.28 -4.77
C THR A 245 -24.93 -15.49 -3.85
N TRP A 246 -25.23 -15.31 -2.57
CA TRP A 246 -25.21 -16.37 -1.57
C TRP A 246 -26.56 -16.48 -0.88
N ILE A 247 -26.97 -17.72 -0.60
CA ILE A 247 -28.15 -18.04 0.18
C ILE A 247 -27.74 -18.71 1.49
N PHE A 248 -28.27 -18.23 2.61
CA PHE A 248 -28.16 -18.93 3.89
C PHE A 248 -29.50 -19.57 4.25
N ASP A 249 -29.46 -20.89 4.44
CA ASP A 249 -30.55 -21.65 5.05
C ASP A 249 -30.33 -21.73 6.57
N PRO A 250 -31.12 -21.02 7.39
CA PRO A 250 -30.94 -21.02 8.84
C PRO A 250 -31.37 -22.34 9.49
N LYS A 251 -32.25 -23.14 8.87
CA LYS A 251 -32.66 -24.45 9.38
C LYS A 251 -31.51 -25.45 9.22
N LYS A 252 -30.90 -25.49 8.04
CA LYS A 252 -29.74 -26.36 7.74
C LYS A 252 -28.43 -25.83 8.32
N LYS A 253 -28.37 -24.53 8.62
CA LYS A 253 -27.14 -23.77 8.93
C LYS A 253 -26.11 -23.99 7.83
N LYS A 254 -26.49 -23.63 6.60
CA LYS A 254 -25.66 -23.82 5.40
C LYS A 254 -25.72 -22.61 4.51
N TRP A 255 -24.55 -22.10 4.12
CA TRP A 255 -24.41 -21.17 3.02
C TRP A 255 -24.30 -21.92 1.69
N MET A 256 -24.91 -21.36 0.65
CA MET A 256 -24.86 -21.89 -0.71
C MET A 256 -24.55 -20.73 -1.65
N ILE A 257 -23.46 -20.83 -2.39
CA ILE A 257 -23.20 -19.91 -3.51
C ILE A 257 -24.12 -20.28 -4.67
N LYS A 258 -24.55 -19.27 -5.42
CA LYS A 258 -25.36 -19.44 -6.63
C LYS A 258 -24.54 -19.10 -7.87
N PHE A 259 -24.45 -20.04 -8.79
CA PHE A 259 -23.78 -19.87 -10.08
C PHE A 259 -24.81 -19.39 -11.11
N ILE A 260 -24.83 -18.09 -11.37
CA ILE A 260 -25.83 -17.43 -12.23
C ILE A 260 -25.11 -16.80 -13.42
N GLU A 261 -25.59 -17.03 -14.64
CA GLU A 261 -24.93 -16.49 -15.84
C GLU A 261 -25.11 -14.98 -15.98
N ASN A 262 -26.34 -14.51 -15.77
CA ASN A 262 -26.70 -13.09 -15.85
C ASN A 262 -26.90 -12.54 -14.44
N SER A 263 -26.00 -11.68 -13.99
CA SER A 263 -26.03 -11.08 -12.66
C SER A 263 -25.77 -9.57 -12.71
N PRO A 264 -26.28 -8.81 -11.73
CA PRO A 264 -25.95 -7.40 -11.62
C PRO A 264 -24.43 -7.17 -11.54
N SER A 265 -23.96 -6.03 -12.03
CA SER A 265 -22.54 -5.65 -11.97
C SER A 265 -22.01 -5.59 -10.51
N PRO A 266 -20.70 -5.85 -10.28
CA PRO A 266 -20.08 -5.71 -8.96
C PRO A 266 -20.38 -4.34 -8.33
N ARG A 267 -20.83 -4.38 -7.06
CA ARG A 267 -21.24 -3.19 -6.33
C ARG A 267 -21.28 -3.42 -4.83
N ALA A 268 -21.21 -2.33 -4.09
CA ALA A 268 -21.39 -2.30 -2.64
C ALA A 268 -22.28 -1.13 -2.23
N ASN A 269 -22.68 -1.09 -0.96
CA ASN A 269 -23.56 -0.08 -0.39
C ASN A 269 -24.89 0.09 -1.15
N HIS A 270 -25.36 -1.00 -1.76
CA HIS A 270 -26.66 -1.06 -2.44
C HIS A 270 -27.77 -1.28 -1.41
N LYS A 271 -29.03 -1.21 -1.86
CA LYS A 271 -30.19 -1.62 -1.07
C LYS A 271 -30.64 -3.01 -1.52
N LEU A 272 -30.98 -3.87 -0.55
CA LEU A 272 -31.48 -5.22 -0.79
C LEU A 272 -32.75 -5.45 0.03
N VAL A 273 -33.87 -5.79 -0.63
CA VAL A 273 -35.18 -5.96 0.03
C VAL A 273 -35.84 -7.25 -0.46
N ALA A 274 -36.14 -8.16 0.46
CA ALA A 274 -36.83 -9.40 0.16
C ALA A 274 -38.35 -9.26 0.34
N SER A 275 -39.13 -9.89 -0.54
CA SER A 275 -40.57 -10.00 -0.44
C SER A 275 -41.08 -11.14 -1.34
N ASN A 276 -41.93 -12.00 -0.78
CA ASN A 276 -42.70 -13.02 -1.49
C ASN A 276 -41.88 -13.94 -2.41
N GLY A 277 -40.70 -14.38 -1.95
CA GLY A 277 -39.80 -15.26 -2.70
C GLY A 277 -38.88 -14.54 -3.68
N LYS A 278 -38.87 -13.20 -3.67
CA LYS A 278 -38.04 -12.37 -4.54
C LYS A 278 -37.21 -11.38 -3.74
N VAL A 279 -36.10 -10.91 -4.30
CA VAL A 279 -35.24 -9.88 -3.71
C VAL A 279 -34.99 -8.75 -4.69
N LYS A 280 -35.40 -7.53 -4.33
CA LYS A 280 -35.11 -6.32 -5.10
C LYS A 280 -33.75 -5.74 -4.70
N LEU A 281 -32.93 -5.42 -5.69
CA LEU A 281 -31.63 -4.77 -5.57
C LEU A 281 -31.69 -3.40 -6.26
N SER A 282 -31.23 -2.34 -5.60
CA SER A 282 -31.16 -1.01 -6.21
C SER A 282 -29.93 -0.22 -5.74
N GLY A 283 -29.38 0.60 -6.63
CA GLY A 283 -28.30 1.53 -6.33
C GLY A 283 -26.99 0.85 -5.96
N GLY A 284 -26.25 1.48 -5.04
CA GLY A 284 -24.88 1.12 -4.67
C GLY A 284 -23.84 1.93 -5.43
N TYR A 285 -22.57 1.58 -5.25
CA TYR A 285 -21.48 2.20 -5.97
C TYR A 285 -20.60 1.17 -6.68
N LYS A 286 -19.87 1.67 -7.69
CA LYS A 286 -18.70 1.04 -8.27
C LYS A 286 -17.43 1.82 -7.94
N TYR A 287 -16.28 1.17 -8.08
CA TYR A 287 -15.00 1.85 -7.93
C TYR A 287 -14.76 2.86 -9.05
N TYR A 288 -14.13 3.97 -8.66
CA TYR A 288 -13.59 4.99 -9.55
C TYR A 288 -12.15 5.29 -9.15
N SER A 289 -11.27 5.45 -10.14
CA SER A 289 -9.83 5.59 -9.93
C SER A 289 -9.42 7.05 -10.10
N ASN A 290 -9.85 7.89 -9.16
CA ASN A 290 -9.56 9.33 -9.22
C ASN A 290 -8.16 9.63 -8.65
N MET A 291 -7.37 10.40 -9.40
CA MET A 291 -6.03 10.82 -9.02
C MET A 291 -5.98 12.28 -8.53
N ASP A 292 -7.10 12.99 -8.56
CA ASP A 292 -7.19 14.36 -8.06
C ASP A 292 -6.93 14.41 -6.55
N TYR A 293 -6.38 15.53 -6.09
CA TYR A 293 -6.16 15.79 -4.67
C TYR A 293 -7.47 15.67 -3.89
N CYS A 294 -7.51 14.76 -2.91
CA CYS A 294 -8.71 14.43 -2.13
C CYS A 294 -9.94 14.03 -2.98
N GLY A 295 -9.72 13.49 -4.18
CA GLY A 295 -10.76 13.11 -5.13
C GLY A 295 -11.60 11.91 -4.68
N GLY A 296 -12.89 11.90 -5.07
CA GLY A 296 -13.80 10.78 -4.80
C GLY A 296 -13.38 9.48 -5.49
N GLN A 297 -13.40 8.36 -4.77
CA GLN A 297 -12.96 7.04 -5.23
C GLN A 297 -14.12 6.11 -5.63
N TYR A 298 -15.34 6.63 -5.69
CA TYR A 298 -16.55 5.85 -5.93
C TYR A 298 -17.49 6.60 -6.84
N VAL A 299 -18.36 5.87 -7.54
CA VAL A 299 -19.41 6.41 -8.40
C VAL A 299 -20.69 5.65 -8.11
N ASN A 300 -21.79 6.36 -7.88
CA ASN A 300 -23.11 5.75 -7.70
C ASN A 300 -23.54 5.01 -8.97
N ILE A 301 -24.19 3.87 -8.77
CA ILE A 301 -24.81 3.10 -9.83
C ILE A 301 -26.27 3.52 -9.93
N ASP A 302 -26.70 3.77 -11.15
CA ASP A 302 -28.07 3.99 -11.54
C ASP A 302 -28.35 3.06 -12.72
N ASP A 303 -29.04 1.95 -12.43
CA ASP A 303 -29.28 0.87 -13.40
C ASP A 303 -30.68 0.30 -13.29
N GLU A 304 -31.66 1.14 -12.91
CA GLU A 304 -33.11 0.82 -12.80
C GLU A 304 -33.48 -0.26 -11.77
N GLY A 305 -32.49 -0.96 -11.21
CA GLY A 305 -32.66 -2.00 -10.21
C GLY A 305 -32.90 -3.38 -10.81
N TRP A 306 -32.71 -4.39 -9.96
CA TRP A 306 -32.77 -5.80 -10.33
C TRP A 306 -33.72 -6.55 -9.38
N THR A 307 -34.29 -7.65 -9.86
CA THR A 307 -35.07 -8.58 -9.05
C THR A 307 -34.47 -9.98 -9.15
N TYR A 308 -34.13 -10.57 -8.01
CA TYR A 308 -33.71 -11.96 -7.89
C TYR A 308 -34.91 -12.83 -7.51
N ASP A 309 -35.18 -13.87 -8.27
CA ASP A 309 -36.14 -14.92 -7.93
C ASP A 309 -35.42 -16.07 -7.20
N ILE A 310 -35.77 -16.30 -5.94
CA ILE A 310 -35.05 -17.23 -5.05
C ILE A 310 -35.21 -18.68 -5.53
N GLU A 311 -36.41 -19.03 -6.00
CA GLU A 311 -36.77 -20.38 -6.42
C GLU A 311 -36.17 -20.67 -7.80
N LYS A 312 -36.31 -19.73 -8.74
CA LYS A 312 -35.75 -19.87 -10.10
C LYS A 312 -34.24 -19.65 -10.17
N ASN A 313 -33.62 -19.14 -9.10
CA ASN A 313 -32.18 -18.82 -9.05
C ASN A 313 -31.72 -17.89 -10.19
N THR A 314 -32.51 -16.86 -10.50
CA THR A 314 -32.26 -15.95 -11.63
C THR A 314 -32.43 -14.50 -11.23
N TRP A 315 -31.57 -13.64 -11.80
CA TRP A 315 -31.72 -12.19 -11.75
C TRP A 315 -32.39 -11.70 -13.04
N ILE A 316 -33.35 -10.80 -12.91
CA ILE A 316 -34.03 -10.11 -14.02
C ILE A 316 -34.06 -8.60 -13.79
N GLY A 317 -34.16 -7.85 -14.89
CA GLY A 317 -34.15 -6.39 -14.88
C GLY A 317 -32.73 -5.80 -14.99
N GLY A 318 -32.64 -4.48 -14.78
CA GLY A 318 -31.43 -3.69 -14.81
C GLY A 318 -30.66 -3.69 -16.14
N ILE A 319 -29.73 -2.74 -16.27
CA ILE A 319 -29.01 -2.50 -17.54
C ILE A 319 -27.53 -2.93 -17.43
N LEU A 320 -26.94 -2.91 -16.23
CA LEU A 320 -25.53 -3.24 -16.02
C LEU A 320 -25.34 -4.71 -15.64
N THR A 321 -25.26 -5.57 -16.66
CA THR A 321 -25.09 -7.03 -16.52
C THR A 321 -23.62 -7.48 -16.49
N SER A 322 -23.34 -8.58 -15.79
CA SER A 322 -22.04 -9.26 -15.76
C SER A 322 -22.19 -10.73 -15.33
N LYS A 323 -21.17 -11.56 -15.60
CA LYS A 323 -21.13 -12.94 -15.09
C LYS A 323 -21.03 -12.96 -13.56
N ALA A 324 -21.68 -13.89 -12.88
CA ALA A 324 -21.53 -14.06 -11.42
C ALA A 324 -20.06 -14.35 -11.04
N GLY A 325 -19.64 -13.83 -9.88
CA GLY A 325 -18.27 -13.96 -9.38
C GLY A 325 -17.25 -13.10 -10.13
N THR A 326 -17.71 -12.08 -10.87
CA THR A 326 -16.87 -11.01 -11.42
C THR A 326 -16.34 -10.14 -10.29
N ARG A 327 -15.09 -9.69 -10.43
CA ARG A 327 -14.45 -8.76 -9.50
C ARG A 327 -14.12 -7.47 -10.22
N GLN A 328 -14.48 -6.33 -9.64
CA GLN A 328 -14.04 -5.02 -10.12
C GLN A 328 -12.90 -4.53 -9.23
N TYR A 329 -11.73 -4.29 -9.81
CA TYR A 329 -10.59 -3.68 -9.14
C TYR A 329 -10.50 -2.19 -9.47
N ARG A 330 -9.76 -1.44 -8.65
CA ARG A 330 -9.30 -0.11 -9.07
C ARG A 330 -8.30 -0.25 -10.21
N GLU A 331 -8.16 0.81 -10.98
CA GLU A 331 -7.33 0.86 -12.19
C GLU A 331 -6.19 1.87 -12.03
N LYS A 332 -5.35 1.98 -13.06
CA LYS A 332 -4.24 2.93 -13.12
C LYS A 332 -3.30 2.76 -11.92
N GLN A 333 -2.83 3.86 -11.30
CA GLN A 333 -1.84 3.85 -10.22
C GLN A 333 -2.24 3.04 -8.98
N PHE A 334 -3.51 2.69 -8.83
CA PHE A 334 -4.03 1.84 -7.75
C PHE A 334 -3.92 0.34 -8.04
N HIS A 335 -3.47 -0.05 -9.25
CA HIS A 335 -3.36 -1.44 -9.67
C HIS A 335 -1.92 -1.81 -10.05
N PRO A 336 -1.41 -2.99 -9.62
CA PRO A 336 -0.05 -3.45 -9.95
C PRO A 336 0.30 -3.39 -11.44
N ASN A 337 -0.65 -3.77 -12.31
CA ASN A 337 -0.43 -3.81 -13.76
C ASN A 337 -0.01 -2.46 -14.36
N PHE A 338 -0.38 -1.33 -13.74
CA PHE A 338 0.05 -0.02 -14.21
C PHE A 338 1.57 0.14 -14.25
N TYR A 339 2.27 -0.49 -13.30
CA TYR A 339 3.72 -0.42 -13.14
C TYR A 339 4.49 -1.43 -13.99
N LEU A 340 3.76 -2.32 -14.69
CA LEU A 340 4.34 -3.33 -15.59
C LEU A 340 4.33 -2.89 -17.06
N GLN A 341 3.83 -1.69 -17.35
CA GLN A 341 3.75 -1.13 -18.69
C GLN A 341 5.13 -0.67 -19.19
N GLY A 342 5.23 -0.45 -20.50
CA GLY A 342 6.46 0.00 -21.16
C GLY A 342 7.53 -1.07 -21.26
N GLU A 343 8.77 -0.64 -21.45
CA GLU A 343 9.91 -1.52 -21.64
C GLU A 343 10.31 -2.27 -20.36
N LYS A 344 10.75 -3.52 -20.55
CA LYS A 344 11.32 -4.36 -19.50
C LYS A 344 12.46 -3.60 -18.79
N PRO A 345 12.49 -3.57 -17.45
CA PRO A 345 13.55 -2.92 -16.68
C PRO A 345 14.93 -3.47 -17.07
N ASN A 346 15.94 -2.59 -17.18
CA ASN A 346 17.31 -2.96 -17.53
C ASN A 346 18.29 -2.25 -16.61
N ALA A 347 18.97 -3.01 -15.75
CA ALA A 347 19.88 -2.46 -14.77
C ALA A 347 21.18 -1.92 -15.37
N LYS A 348 21.69 -2.56 -16.43
CA LYS A 348 22.93 -2.14 -17.10
C LYS A 348 22.79 -0.73 -17.70
N ILE A 349 21.71 -0.50 -18.44
CA ILE A 349 21.42 0.81 -19.05
C ILE A 349 21.26 1.88 -17.96
N TRP A 350 20.59 1.56 -16.86
CA TRP A 350 20.41 2.52 -15.78
C TRP A 350 21.73 2.80 -15.04
N GLU A 351 22.56 1.79 -14.83
CA GLU A 351 23.89 1.95 -14.22
C GLU A 351 24.79 2.89 -15.03
N GLU A 352 24.79 2.76 -16.36
CA GLU A 352 25.51 3.66 -17.27
C GLU A 352 25.02 5.12 -17.12
N LYS A 353 23.71 5.33 -17.00
CA LYS A 353 23.15 6.68 -16.71
C LYS A 353 23.60 7.21 -15.36
N LEU A 354 23.63 6.36 -14.33
CA LEU A 354 24.08 6.77 -12.99
C LEU A 354 25.56 7.16 -12.97
N LYS A 355 26.42 6.46 -13.72
CA LYS A 355 27.86 6.78 -13.83
C LYS A 355 28.10 8.18 -14.41
N ASN A 356 27.25 8.60 -15.35
CA ASN A 356 27.36 9.89 -16.04
C ASN A 356 26.59 11.04 -15.36
N LEU A 357 26.13 10.86 -14.12
CA LEU A 357 25.46 11.94 -13.38
C LEU A 357 26.42 13.12 -13.12
N PRO A 358 25.96 14.37 -13.28
CA PRO A 358 26.72 15.52 -12.80
C PRO A 358 26.90 15.44 -11.28
N VAL A 359 28.01 16.01 -10.81
CA VAL A 359 28.29 16.12 -9.39
C VAL A 359 27.73 17.42 -8.81
N ASN A 360 27.35 17.38 -7.53
CA ASN A 360 26.83 18.51 -6.77
C ASN A 360 25.57 19.16 -7.38
N GLU A 361 24.75 18.36 -8.07
CA GLU A 361 23.45 18.76 -8.61
C GLU A 361 22.40 17.69 -8.30
N TRP A 362 21.22 18.12 -7.86
CA TRP A 362 20.05 17.26 -7.75
C TRP A 362 19.44 17.00 -9.14
N ILE A 363 19.38 15.72 -9.50
CA ILE A 363 18.84 15.24 -10.78
C ILE A 363 17.55 14.47 -10.55
N LEU A 364 16.51 14.81 -11.29
CA LEU A 364 15.28 14.02 -11.34
C LEU A 364 15.54 12.70 -12.07
N ALA A 365 15.22 11.58 -11.42
CA ALA A 365 15.34 10.26 -12.00
C ALA A 365 14.27 10.00 -13.09
N ASN A 366 13.11 10.67 -13.00
CA ASN A 366 11.97 10.51 -13.91
C ASN A 366 11.56 9.04 -14.19
N PRO A 367 11.20 8.25 -13.15
CA PRO A 367 10.76 6.88 -13.37
C PRO A 367 9.50 6.81 -14.25
N PRO A 368 9.41 5.83 -15.18
CA PRO A 368 8.17 5.56 -15.89
C PRO A 368 7.15 4.98 -14.90
N TYR A 369 5.89 5.41 -15.01
CA TYR A 369 4.75 4.95 -14.18
C TYR A 369 4.91 5.20 -12.67
N ARG A 370 4.82 6.48 -12.29
CA ARG A 370 4.86 6.90 -10.88
C ARG A 370 3.51 6.77 -10.18
N PRO A 371 3.48 6.54 -8.85
CA PRO A 371 2.24 6.56 -8.07
C PRO A 371 1.45 7.87 -8.16
N LYS A 372 2.12 9.04 -8.21
CA LYS A 372 1.50 10.38 -8.39
C LYS A 372 0.37 10.73 -7.40
N LEU A 373 0.30 10.07 -6.25
CA LEU A 373 -0.66 10.36 -5.18
C LEU A 373 0.00 11.28 -4.16
N ASN A 374 -0.76 12.19 -3.54
CA ASN A 374 -0.26 12.98 -2.42
C ASN A 374 0.16 12.04 -1.28
N ARG A 375 1.46 11.89 -1.05
CA ARG A 375 2.05 11.07 0.01
C ARG A 375 2.75 11.95 1.05
N ASP A 376 2.11 13.06 1.42
CA ASP A 376 2.57 13.92 2.50
C ASP A 376 2.67 13.21 3.85
N TRP A 377 3.38 13.84 4.79
CA TRP A 377 3.45 13.47 6.20
C TRP A 377 4.08 12.10 6.50
N GLY A 378 4.98 11.63 5.63
CA GLY A 378 5.56 10.30 5.78
C GLY A 378 7.00 10.13 5.34
N PHE A 379 7.59 9.02 5.79
CA PHE A 379 9.00 8.68 5.57
C PHE A 379 9.25 7.89 4.26
N ALA A 380 10.47 7.44 4.04
CA ALA A 380 10.81 6.45 3.03
C ALA A 380 12.00 5.64 3.57
N ALA A 381 11.83 4.34 3.72
CA ALA A 381 12.86 3.46 4.29
C ALA A 381 13.69 2.82 3.18
N TYR A 382 14.97 2.59 3.45
CA TYR A 382 15.87 1.90 2.53
C TYR A 382 15.99 0.42 2.94
N ASP A 383 15.63 -0.48 2.03
CA ASP A 383 15.97 -1.90 2.12
C ASP A 383 17.21 -2.19 1.24
N PRO A 384 18.42 -2.30 1.83
CA PRO A 384 19.63 -2.60 1.07
C PRO A 384 19.72 -4.06 0.60
N ASN A 385 18.93 -4.98 1.18
CA ASN A 385 18.91 -6.38 0.77
C ASN A 385 18.16 -6.56 -0.56
N GLN A 386 17.09 -5.79 -0.75
CA GLN A 386 16.30 -5.80 -1.98
C GLN A 386 16.68 -4.67 -2.95
N ASP A 387 17.52 -3.71 -2.53
CA ASP A 387 17.94 -2.56 -3.32
C ASP A 387 16.75 -1.67 -3.74
N VAL A 388 15.86 -1.41 -2.77
CA VAL A 388 14.64 -0.64 -2.96
C VAL A 388 14.41 0.41 -1.86
N MET A 389 13.74 1.49 -2.24
CA MET A 389 13.08 2.40 -1.32
C MET A 389 11.65 1.94 -1.08
N LEU A 390 11.27 1.81 0.20
CA LEU A 390 9.92 1.52 0.66
C LEU A 390 9.21 2.84 0.98
N ARG A 391 8.16 3.17 0.23
CA ARG A 391 7.43 4.42 0.41
C ARG A 391 6.02 4.18 0.95
N TRP A 392 5.88 4.25 2.27
CA TRP A 392 4.57 4.26 2.90
C TRP A 392 4.34 5.58 3.60
N SER A 393 3.40 6.37 3.11
CA SER A 393 3.20 7.74 3.60
C SER A 393 1.76 8.12 3.38
N GLY A 394 1.26 8.92 4.30
CA GLY A 394 -0.14 9.22 4.42
C GLY A 394 -0.43 10.01 5.69
N GLY A 395 -1.64 10.55 5.78
CA GLY A 395 -2.00 11.43 6.87
C GLY A 395 -3.10 12.41 6.49
N HIS A 396 -3.02 13.61 7.06
CA HIS A 396 -3.97 14.70 6.82
C HIS A 396 -4.04 15.06 5.34
N SER A 397 -5.23 14.92 4.73
CA SER A 397 -5.47 15.24 3.31
C SER A 397 -4.49 14.55 2.33
N ALA A 398 -3.97 13.40 2.73
CA ALA A 398 -2.99 12.62 1.98
C ALA A 398 -3.48 11.18 1.77
N HIS A 399 -2.77 10.44 0.91
CA HIS A 399 -3.01 9.03 0.62
C HIS A 399 -3.14 8.20 1.89
N GLY A 400 -4.15 7.34 1.97
CA GLY A 400 -4.47 6.56 3.17
C GLY A 400 -4.46 5.05 2.97
N GLY A 401 -3.86 4.57 1.89
CA GLY A 401 -3.90 3.15 1.50
C GLY A 401 -2.96 2.23 2.28
N SER A 402 -3.26 0.94 2.28
CA SER A 402 -2.44 -0.13 2.88
C SER A 402 -1.15 -0.44 2.10
N ASP A 403 -0.98 0.17 0.93
CA ASP A 403 0.07 -0.13 -0.04
C ASP A 403 1.42 0.52 0.28
N VAL A 404 2.47 -0.27 0.12
CA VAL A 404 3.87 0.16 0.23
C VAL A 404 4.52 0.07 -1.16
N PRO A 405 4.47 1.13 -1.98
CA PRO A 405 5.22 1.17 -3.23
C PRO A 405 6.72 0.98 -3.01
N HIS A 406 7.33 0.18 -3.89
CA HIS A 406 8.77 -0.03 -3.95
C HIS A 406 9.34 0.79 -5.09
N TYR A 407 10.41 1.53 -4.86
CA TYR A 407 11.23 2.10 -5.94
C TYR A 407 12.55 1.36 -6.03
N HIS A 408 12.83 0.77 -7.19
CA HIS A 408 14.02 -0.02 -7.48
C HIS A 408 15.16 0.88 -7.93
N PHE A 409 16.23 0.99 -7.11
CA PHE A 409 17.38 1.84 -7.43
C PHE A 409 18.16 1.35 -8.65
N SER A 410 18.15 0.04 -8.88
CA SER A 410 18.85 -0.62 -9.99
C SER A 410 18.23 -0.34 -11.35
N THR A 411 16.95 0.04 -11.44
CA THR A 411 16.27 0.15 -12.73
C THR A 411 15.42 1.40 -12.92
N ASN A 412 15.36 2.29 -11.92
CA ASN A 412 14.49 3.48 -11.94
C ASN A 412 13.04 3.10 -12.24
N ARG A 413 12.47 2.25 -11.39
CA ARG A 413 11.11 1.74 -11.53
C ARG A 413 10.38 1.79 -10.20
N TRP A 414 9.14 2.26 -10.25
CA TRP A 414 8.18 2.02 -9.17
C TRP A 414 7.47 0.69 -9.39
N GLU A 415 7.12 0.04 -8.29
CA GLU A 415 6.35 -1.19 -8.24
C GLU A 415 5.26 -1.07 -7.16
N LEU A 416 4.09 -1.63 -7.45
CA LEU A 416 3.02 -1.85 -6.48
C LEU A 416 2.68 -3.34 -6.40
N SER A 417 2.80 -3.93 -5.20
CA SER A 417 2.70 -5.38 -4.98
C SER A 417 1.28 -5.95 -5.07
N PHE A 418 0.27 -5.17 -4.72
CA PHE A 418 -1.13 -5.58 -4.69
C PHE A 418 -2.06 -4.39 -4.96
N PRO A 419 -3.33 -4.62 -5.37
CA PRO A 419 -4.29 -3.53 -5.55
C PRO A 419 -4.49 -2.72 -4.26
N VAL A 420 -4.55 -1.40 -4.39
CA VAL A 420 -4.66 -0.49 -3.24
C VAL A 420 -6.00 -0.67 -2.53
N GLU A 421 -5.96 -0.73 -1.21
CA GLU A 421 -7.13 -0.81 -0.33
C GLU A 421 -7.27 0.49 0.46
N PHE A 422 -8.49 1.03 0.51
CA PHE A 422 -8.78 2.28 1.21
C PHE A 422 -9.68 2.09 2.43
N PRO A 423 -9.51 2.90 3.49
CA PRO A 423 -10.32 2.87 4.70
C PRO A 423 -11.68 3.58 4.51
N LEU A 424 -12.37 3.30 3.40
CA LEU A 424 -13.68 3.87 2.99
C LEU A 424 -13.82 5.39 3.23
N ASP A 425 -14.61 5.80 4.21
CA ASP A 425 -14.95 7.20 4.51
C ASP A 425 -13.86 7.96 5.29
N CYS A 426 -12.84 7.25 5.80
CA CYS A 426 -11.69 7.87 6.46
C CYS A 426 -10.56 8.27 5.50
N LEU A 427 -10.67 7.97 4.21
CA LEU A 427 -9.66 8.35 3.23
C LEU A 427 -9.50 9.89 3.16
N TYR A 428 -8.25 10.36 3.22
CA TYR A 428 -7.88 11.79 3.31
C TYR A 428 -8.26 12.49 4.62
N SER A 429 -8.73 11.76 5.63
CA SER A 429 -9.13 12.36 6.90
C SER A 429 -7.96 12.94 7.70
N ASN A 430 -8.27 13.88 8.59
CA ASN A 430 -7.31 14.43 9.54
C ASN A 430 -7.09 13.47 10.72
N THR A 431 -6.43 12.34 10.46
CA THR A 431 -6.00 11.35 11.48
C THR A 431 -7.13 10.60 12.20
N THR A 432 -8.30 10.53 11.57
CA THR A 432 -9.44 9.72 12.03
C THR A 432 -9.50 8.37 11.32
N TYR A 433 -8.34 7.87 10.89
CA TYR A 433 -8.22 6.54 10.33
C TYR A 433 -8.53 5.47 11.39
N PRO A 434 -9.11 4.35 10.97
CA PRO A 434 -9.33 3.22 11.87
C PRO A 434 -8.01 2.66 12.41
N ASP A 435 -8.05 2.16 13.64
CA ASP A 435 -6.98 1.32 14.18
C ASP A 435 -7.25 -0.13 13.77
N GLY A 436 -6.22 -0.89 13.37
CA GLY A 436 -6.39 -2.30 13.01
C GLY A 436 -5.89 -2.61 11.60
N PHE A 437 -6.57 -3.54 10.94
CA PHE A 437 -6.19 -4.09 9.65
C PHE A 437 -7.41 -4.51 8.83
N ASN A 438 -7.22 -4.65 7.52
CA ASN A 438 -8.26 -5.03 6.57
C ASN A 438 -8.42 -6.56 6.42
N PHE A 439 -9.30 -7.00 5.51
CA PHE A 439 -9.58 -8.43 5.27
C PHE A 439 -8.38 -9.23 4.74
N ASN A 440 -7.38 -8.56 4.18
CA ASN A 440 -6.10 -9.14 3.77
C ASN A 440 -5.04 -9.08 4.89
N LEU A 441 -5.42 -8.72 6.12
CA LEU A 441 -4.57 -8.60 7.30
C LEU A 441 -3.55 -7.45 7.24
N ARG A 442 -3.76 -6.49 6.34
CA ARG A 442 -2.86 -5.35 6.15
C ARG A 442 -3.29 -4.18 7.03
N PRO A 443 -2.37 -3.53 7.76
CA PRO A 443 -2.69 -2.42 8.63
C PRO A 443 -3.22 -1.21 7.87
N TRP A 444 -4.11 -0.47 8.52
CA TRP A 444 -4.45 0.88 8.09
C TRP A 444 -3.36 1.88 8.51
N ILE A 445 -3.19 2.93 7.71
CA ILE A 445 -2.42 4.10 8.13
C ILE A 445 -3.18 4.75 9.29
N THR A 446 -2.56 4.94 10.46
CA THR A 446 -3.24 5.51 11.64
C THR A 446 -3.18 7.03 11.75
N GLY A 447 -2.52 7.71 10.80
CA GLY A 447 -2.28 9.15 10.82
C GLY A 447 -1.01 9.50 10.03
N HIS A 448 -0.29 10.54 10.46
CA HIS A 448 1.01 10.86 9.86
C HIS A 448 1.96 9.70 10.15
N THR A 449 2.54 9.10 9.11
CA THR A 449 3.50 8.02 9.34
C THR A 449 4.82 8.59 9.84
N TYR A 450 5.25 9.79 9.39
CA TYR A 450 6.58 10.33 9.69
C TYR A 450 7.65 9.21 9.73
N GLN A 451 8.52 9.21 10.73
CA GLN A 451 9.56 8.21 10.96
C GLN A 451 9.11 7.02 11.83
N ASN A 452 7.80 6.72 11.90
CA ASN A 452 7.25 5.63 12.74
C ASN A 452 7.38 4.22 12.11
N TYR A 453 8.09 4.11 11.00
CA TYR A 453 8.52 2.85 10.42
C TYR A 453 9.93 2.94 9.85
N ASN A 454 10.63 1.81 9.80
CA ASN A 454 11.92 1.68 9.12
C ASN A 454 12.20 0.22 8.74
N TYR A 455 13.16 -0.01 7.84
CA TYR A 455 13.61 -1.36 7.50
C TYR A 455 14.66 -1.84 8.49
N ASP A 456 14.40 -2.97 9.14
CA ASP A 456 15.31 -3.59 10.10
C ASP A 456 16.20 -4.63 9.43
N LEU A 457 17.52 -4.45 9.53
CA LEU A 457 18.50 -5.30 8.87
C LEU A 457 18.60 -6.69 9.50
N ALA A 458 18.32 -6.81 10.81
CA ALA A 458 18.44 -8.07 11.52
C ALA A 458 17.25 -9.01 11.22
N SER A 459 16.02 -8.51 11.32
CA SER A 459 14.82 -9.27 10.97
C SER A 459 14.56 -9.34 9.47
N LYS A 460 15.14 -8.43 8.67
CA LYS A 460 14.89 -8.25 7.24
C LYS A 460 13.44 -7.85 6.90
N LEU A 461 12.80 -7.15 7.83
CA LEU A 461 11.42 -6.69 7.73
C LEU A 461 11.36 -5.17 7.89
N MET A 462 10.41 -4.53 7.21
CA MET A 462 10.01 -3.19 7.60
C MET A 462 9.10 -3.26 8.82
N VAL A 463 9.48 -2.57 9.89
CA VAL A 463 8.75 -2.53 11.16
C VAL A 463 7.93 -1.25 11.22
N PHE A 464 6.63 -1.37 11.47
CA PHE A 464 5.71 -0.25 11.65
C PHE A 464 5.21 -0.16 13.09
N THR A 465 5.21 1.06 13.64
CA THR A 465 4.85 1.37 15.04
C THR A 465 3.62 2.30 15.16
N PRO A 466 2.42 1.88 14.69
CA PRO A 466 1.20 2.69 14.76
C PRO A 466 0.65 2.82 16.19
N ARG A 467 -0.53 3.43 16.34
CA ARG A 467 -1.24 3.57 17.64
C ARG A 467 -1.45 2.22 18.35
N GLY A 468 -1.82 1.16 17.64
CA GLY A 468 -2.22 -0.14 18.18
C GLY A 468 -1.09 -1.18 18.34
N LYS A 469 -1.11 -2.22 17.50
CA LYS A 469 -0.10 -3.30 17.47
C LYS A 469 1.12 -2.90 16.63
N LEU A 470 2.21 -3.66 16.73
CA LEU A 470 3.32 -3.65 15.79
C LEU A 470 2.95 -4.47 14.55
N TYR A 471 3.34 -3.97 13.38
CA TYR A 471 3.14 -4.65 12.10
C TYR A 471 4.46 -4.77 11.36
N PHE A 472 4.56 -5.81 10.53
CA PHE A 472 5.77 -6.16 9.82
C PHE A 472 5.47 -6.36 8.34
N TYR A 473 6.29 -5.80 7.49
CA TYR A 473 6.19 -5.93 6.05
C TYR A 473 7.41 -6.65 5.50
N ASP A 474 7.17 -7.70 4.72
CA ASP A 474 8.20 -8.49 4.05
C ASP A 474 8.38 -7.95 2.64
N THR A 475 9.51 -7.28 2.39
CA THR A 475 9.83 -6.69 1.09
C THR A 475 9.91 -7.72 -0.02
N VAL A 476 10.35 -8.96 0.28
CA VAL A 476 10.47 -10.03 -0.73
C VAL A 476 9.08 -10.49 -1.17
N LYS A 477 8.16 -10.64 -0.23
CA LYS A 477 6.75 -10.98 -0.54
C LYS A 477 5.98 -9.78 -1.09
N GLY A 478 6.45 -8.56 -0.83
CA GLY A 478 5.72 -7.35 -1.14
C GLY A 478 4.41 -7.26 -0.36
N ASP A 479 4.35 -7.78 0.86
CA ASP A 479 3.13 -7.79 1.67
C ASP A 479 3.39 -7.76 3.17
N TRP A 480 2.34 -7.43 3.92
CA TRP A 480 2.31 -7.45 5.37
C TRP A 480 2.23 -8.88 5.90
N LEU A 481 2.98 -9.16 6.96
CA LEU A 481 2.90 -10.42 7.68
C LEU A 481 1.61 -10.50 8.49
N THR A 482 1.07 -11.71 8.63
CA THR A 482 -0.03 -11.99 9.54
C THR A 482 0.40 -11.85 11.01
N LYS A 483 1.69 -12.10 11.30
CA LYS A 483 2.30 -11.88 12.61
C LYS A 483 2.20 -10.41 12.97
N ARG A 484 1.68 -10.17 14.17
CA ARG A 484 1.62 -8.88 14.86
C ARG A 484 2.15 -9.07 16.26
N SER A 485 2.60 -7.98 16.87
CA SER A 485 3.13 -7.99 18.22
C SER A 485 2.56 -6.86 19.06
N ASP A 486 2.48 -7.08 20.37
CA ASP A 486 2.05 -6.03 21.28
C ASP A 486 3.10 -4.94 21.42
N LYS A 487 2.63 -3.68 21.48
CA LYS A 487 3.47 -2.58 21.91
C LYS A 487 3.64 -2.62 23.44
N PRO A 488 4.87 -2.44 23.96
CA PRO A 488 5.08 -2.24 25.39
C PRO A 488 4.41 -0.93 25.85
N LYS A 489 4.13 -0.82 27.16
CA LYS A 489 3.39 0.31 27.74
C LYS A 489 4.03 1.67 27.43
N GLU A 490 5.35 1.72 27.35
CA GLU A 490 6.15 2.92 27.07
C GLU A 490 5.91 3.47 25.66
N MET A 491 5.39 2.66 24.74
CA MET A 491 5.04 3.03 23.37
C MET A 491 3.54 3.32 23.17
N LYS A 492 2.72 3.18 24.22
CA LYS A 492 1.25 3.36 24.16
C LYS A 492 0.84 4.66 24.82
N TYR A 493 0.59 5.69 24.01
CA TYR A 493 0.07 6.99 24.43
C TYR A 493 -0.62 7.69 23.24
N ASN A 494 -1.46 8.70 23.50
CA ASN A 494 -2.37 9.29 22.51
C ASN A 494 -1.67 9.75 21.21
N SER A 495 -0.51 10.40 21.33
CA SER A 495 0.29 10.91 20.19
C SER A 495 1.32 9.92 19.65
N SER A 496 1.33 8.66 20.08
CA SER A 496 2.41 7.71 19.77
C SER A 496 2.71 7.54 18.28
N PHE A 497 1.73 7.58 17.40
CA PHE A 497 1.97 7.46 15.96
C PHE A 497 2.65 8.70 15.33
N TYR A 498 2.63 9.86 16.00
CA TYR A 498 3.34 11.07 15.58
C TYR A 498 4.79 11.14 16.09
N THR A 499 5.07 10.49 17.21
CA THR A 499 6.29 10.73 18.01
C THR A 499 7.01 9.44 18.44
N LEU A 500 6.67 8.31 17.81
CA LEU A 500 7.49 7.12 17.82
C LEU A 500 8.37 7.13 16.58
N THR A 501 9.66 7.02 16.82
CA THR A 501 10.66 7.25 15.80
C THR A 501 11.56 6.02 15.69
N ALA A 502 11.50 5.34 14.54
CA ALA A 502 12.16 4.06 14.29
C ALA A 502 13.52 4.23 13.60
N ILE A 503 14.57 3.73 14.25
CA ILE A 503 15.97 3.92 13.86
C ILE A 503 16.63 2.57 13.64
N THR A 504 17.12 2.32 12.43
CA THR A 504 17.81 1.07 12.11
C THR A 504 19.32 1.19 12.29
N THR A 505 19.93 0.12 12.80
CA THR A 505 21.37 -0.10 12.84
C THR A 505 21.66 -1.50 12.27
N PRO A 506 22.92 -1.88 11.98
CA PRO A 506 23.25 -3.19 11.43
C PRO A 506 22.74 -4.39 12.26
N LYS A 507 22.59 -4.23 13.58
CA LYS A 507 22.20 -5.32 14.49
C LYS A 507 20.83 -5.12 15.14
N LYS A 508 20.35 -3.87 15.23
CA LYS A 508 19.14 -3.56 15.99
C LYS A 508 18.35 -2.39 15.42
N ILE A 509 17.04 -2.57 15.31
CA ILE A 509 16.10 -1.45 15.22
C ILE A 509 15.70 -0.96 16.62
N PHE A 510 15.77 0.35 16.79
CA PHE A 510 15.41 1.08 18.00
C PHE A 510 14.17 1.93 17.78
N CYS A 511 13.47 2.23 18.87
CA CYS A 511 12.37 3.18 18.88
C CYS A 511 12.61 4.24 19.96
N TRP A 512 12.60 5.50 19.55
CA TRP A 512 12.70 6.66 20.45
C TRP A 512 11.31 7.29 20.63
N THR A 513 10.95 7.61 21.88
CA THR A 513 9.59 8.08 22.24
C THR A 513 9.53 9.58 22.59
N ALA A 514 8.31 10.15 22.59
CA ALA A 514 8.03 11.51 23.06
C ALA A 514 8.45 11.79 24.51
N GLN A 515 8.63 10.75 25.33
CA GLN A 515 9.02 10.86 26.72
C GLN A 515 10.54 10.66 26.94
N GLY A 516 11.34 10.66 25.86
CA GLY A 516 12.79 10.53 25.95
C GLY A 516 13.23 9.13 26.38
N ARG A 517 12.50 8.09 25.95
CA ARG A 517 12.86 6.68 26.19
C ARG A 517 13.39 6.04 24.92
N MET A 518 14.39 5.18 25.08
CA MET A 518 14.89 4.32 24.02
C MET A 518 14.44 2.87 24.26
N LEU A 519 13.88 2.26 23.22
CA LEU A 519 13.54 0.84 23.21
C LEU A 519 14.25 0.16 22.05
N GLY A 520 14.55 -1.13 22.20
CA GLY A 520 15.13 -1.95 21.13
C GLY A 520 14.29 -3.18 20.85
N MET A 521 14.32 -3.64 19.60
CA MET A 521 13.65 -4.89 19.22
C MET A 521 14.26 -6.09 19.96
N ASP A 522 13.38 -6.94 20.46
CA ASP A 522 13.59 -8.33 20.87
C ASP A 522 13.10 -9.23 19.74
N TYR A 523 14.04 -9.92 19.10
CA TYR A 523 13.78 -10.73 17.92
C TYR A 523 13.13 -12.08 18.23
N SER A 524 13.17 -12.54 19.48
CA SER A 524 12.56 -13.83 19.86
C SER A 524 11.04 -13.84 19.65
N ASN A 525 10.40 -12.68 19.80
CA ASN A 525 8.95 -12.51 19.68
C ASN A 525 8.53 -11.31 18.83
N LEU A 526 9.49 -10.57 18.25
CA LEU A 526 9.29 -9.33 17.50
C LEU A 526 8.55 -8.26 18.33
N THR A 527 8.99 -8.01 19.57
CA THR A 527 8.46 -6.94 20.44
C THR A 527 9.56 -5.94 20.79
N PHE A 528 9.20 -4.76 21.30
CA PHE A 528 10.19 -3.81 21.83
C PHE A 528 10.35 -3.97 23.34
N LYS A 529 11.60 -3.85 23.81
CA LYS A 529 11.95 -3.78 25.24
C LYS A 529 12.68 -2.48 25.53
N ALA A 530 12.40 -1.89 26.69
CA ALA A 530 13.11 -0.71 27.16
C ALA A 530 14.62 -1.00 27.28
N ILE A 531 15.44 -0.05 26.85
CA ILE A 531 16.88 -0.10 27.00
C ILE A 531 17.27 0.82 28.15
N LYS A 532 18.06 0.29 29.09
CA LYS A 532 18.68 1.12 30.12
C LYS A 532 19.78 1.95 29.46
N THR A 533 19.56 3.26 29.42
CA THR A 533 20.55 4.24 28.95
C THR A 533 21.30 4.84 30.13
N GLY A 534 22.59 5.11 29.96
CA GLY A 534 23.41 5.87 30.91
C GLY A 534 23.80 7.25 30.35
N GLY A 535 24.53 8.04 31.15
CA GLY A 535 25.00 9.37 30.74
C GLY A 535 23.91 10.44 30.77
N GLU A 536 23.90 11.27 29.74
CA GLU A 536 22.99 12.42 29.63
C GLU A 536 21.52 12.02 29.50
N LYS A 537 20.61 12.92 29.91
CA LYS A 537 19.18 12.70 29.71
C LYS A 537 18.85 12.74 28.21
N LEU A 538 18.27 11.66 27.69
CA LEU A 538 17.77 11.62 26.32
C LEU A 538 16.60 12.60 26.14
N GLY A 539 16.71 13.49 25.15
CA GLY A 539 15.67 14.46 24.86
C GLY A 539 14.37 13.83 24.32
N ASN A 540 13.33 14.65 24.24
CA ASN A 540 12.00 14.20 23.80
C ASN A 540 11.84 14.31 22.28
N VAL A 541 11.24 13.30 21.65
CA VAL A 541 10.80 13.42 20.24
C VAL A 541 9.76 14.53 20.10
N LYS A 542 9.93 15.37 19.08
CA LYS A 542 8.99 16.43 18.71
C LYS A 542 8.52 16.23 17.27
N VAL A 543 7.22 16.42 17.06
CA VAL A 543 6.60 16.37 15.73
C VAL A 543 7.25 17.43 14.81
N ASP A 544 7.53 17.05 13.57
CA ASP A 544 8.14 17.87 12.49
C ASP A 544 9.54 18.46 12.79
N ARG A 545 10.16 18.11 13.93
CA ARG A 545 11.38 18.77 14.41
C ARG A 545 12.37 17.80 15.05
N THR A 546 12.30 16.53 14.70
CA THR A 546 13.23 15.53 15.21
C THR A 546 13.72 14.70 14.04
N THR A 547 15.03 14.45 13.98
CA THR A 547 15.60 13.50 13.04
C THR A 547 16.86 12.88 13.60
N PHE A 548 17.34 11.84 12.93
CA PHE A 548 18.44 11.01 13.39
C PHE A 548 19.08 10.27 12.22
N CYS A 549 20.25 9.70 12.46
CA CYS A 549 20.85 8.71 11.58
C CYS A 549 21.76 7.76 12.38
N TYR A 550 22.12 6.64 11.76
CA TYR A 550 23.18 5.78 12.27
C TYR A 550 24.54 6.22 11.69
N ASP A 551 25.40 6.78 12.55
CA ASP A 551 26.80 7.07 12.25
C ASP A 551 27.59 5.75 12.33
N ALA A 552 27.81 5.15 11.17
CA ALA A 552 28.43 3.83 11.06
C ALA A 552 29.94 3.85 11.41
N LYS A 553 30.63 4.99 11.25
CA LYS A 553 32.07 5.09 11.59
C LYS A 553 32.28 5.07 13.09
N ARG A 554 31.46 5.80 13.84
CA ARG A 554 31.53 5.88 15.31
C ARG A 554 30.58 4.92 16.03
N LYS A 555 29.78 4.16 15.28
CA LYS A 555 28.82 3.17 15.80
C LYS A 555 27.86 3.79 16.83
N ARG A 556 27.27 4.93 16.46
CA ARG A 556 26.34 5.67 17.33
C ARG A 556 25.09 6.09 16.59
N ILE A 557 23.99 6.26 17.30
CA ILE A 557 22.82 6.96 16.78
C ILE A 557 23.04 8.45 17.02
N LEU A 558 23.05 9.26 15.97
CA LEU A 558 23.17 10.71 16.04
C LEU A 558 21.78 11.34 15.92
N MET A 559 21.46 12.30 16.78
CA MET A 559 20.10 12.81 16.97
C MET A 559 20.06 14.35 16.97
N MET A 560 19.16 14.90 16.18
CA MET A 560 18.70 16.30 16.27
C MET A 560 17.38 16.35 17.02
N ILE A 561 17.33 17.19 18.05
CA ILE A 561 16.17 17.30 18.94
C ILE A 561 15.48 18.64 18.72
N GLY A 562 14.15 18.58 18.64
CA GLY A 562 13.32 19.70 18.20
C GLY A 562 13.18 20.83 19.19
N SER A 563 13.33 22.06 18.70
CA SER A 563 12.91 23.28 19.39
C SER A 563 12.42 24.32 18.37
N LYS A 564 11.80 25.42 18.83
CA LYS A 564 11.38 26.51 17.94
C LYS A 564 12.57 27.27 17.36
N ASN A 565 13.64 27.39 18.14
CA ASN A 565 14.92 27.95 17.74
C ASN A 565 15.98 26.87 17.96
N TYR A 566 16.25 26.08 16.93
CA TYR A 566 17.21 24.97 17.04
C TYR A 566 18.58 25.51 17.45
N SER A 567 19.13 24.98 18.54
CA SER A 567 20.37 25.49 19.16
C SER A 567 21.64 25.02 18.44
N GLY A 568 21.51 24.14 17.45
CA GLY A 568 22.65 23.46 16.83
C GLY A 568 23.25 22.34 17.68
N GLN A 569 22.67 22.06 18.85
CA GLN A 569 23.15 20.99 19.72
C GLN A 569 22.63 19.63 19.25
N LEU A 570 23.47 18.61 19.40
CA LEU A 570 23.17 17.24 19.02
C LEU A 570 23.25 16.33 20.25
N GLN A 571 22.54 15.22 20.22
CA GLN A 571 22.81 14.10 21.13
C GLN A 571 23.25 12.90 20.34
N SER A 572 24.04 12.02 20.96
CA SER A 572 24.31 10.71 20.42
C SER A 572 24.11 9.61 21.45
N MET A 573 23.75 8.42 20.98
CA MET A 573 23.76 7.20 21.77
C MET A 573 24.79 6.23 21.20
N ASP A 574 25.78 5.83 21.99
CA ASP A 574 26.66 4.71 21.63
C ASP A 574 25.87 3.40 21.63
N ILE A 575 25.95 2.62 20.55
CA ILE A 575 25.10 1.42 20.40
C ILE A 575 25.58 0.23 21.24
N LYS A 576 26.84 0.25 21.71
CA LYS A 576 27.43 -0.83 22.50
C LYS A 576 27.14 -0.62 23.99
N THR A 577 27.30 0.62 24.47
CA THR A 577 27.16 0.96 25.90
C THR A 577 25.79 1.53 26.25
N ASN A 578 25.00 1.96 25.26
CA ASN A 578 23.76 2.72 25.44
C ASN A 578 23.94 4.04 26.22
N VAL A 579 25.17 4.59 26.23
CA VAL A 579 25.46 5.88 26.85
C VAL A 579 25.00 7.00 25.92
N ILE A 580 24.24 7.94 26.48
CA ILE A 580 23.85 9.19 25.82
C ILE A 580 24.89 10.25 26.13
N SER A 581 25.28 11.00 25.10
CA SER A 581 26.21 12.12 25.21
C SER A 581 25.68 13.33 24.47
N ASN A 582 25.85 14.51 25.05
CA ASN A 582 25.67 15.77 24.35
C ASN A 582 26.88 15.98 23.43
N ILE A 583 26.61 16.47 22.24
CA ILE A 583 27.62 16.90 21.28
C ILE A 583 27.40 18.40 21.12
N ASN A 584 28.50 19.16 21.30
CA ASN A 584 28.54 20.60 21.14
C ASN A 584 29.30 20.96 19.86
N PRO A 585 28.62 21.09 18.70
CA PRO A 585 29.31 21.44 17.46
C PRO A 585 29.81 22.88 17.49
N LYS A 586 30.98 23.10 16.88
CA LYS A 586 31.37 24.43 16.43
C LYS A 586 30.28 24.97 15.49
N ASN A 587 30.08 26.29 15.50
CA ASN A 587 29.07 26.98 14.68
C ASN A 587 27.60 26.68 15.03
N SER A 588 27.33 25.98 16.13
CA SER A 588 25.96 25.64 16.60
C SER A 588 25.04 26.86 16.73
N LYS A 589 25.56 28.01 17.17
CA LYS A 589 24.79 29.27 17.27
C LYS A 589 24.18 29.76 15.96
N PHE A 590 24.64 29.27 14.80
CA PHE A 590 24.14 29.62 13.47
C PHE A 590 23.17 28.58 12.89
N ALA A 591 23.04 27.42 13.54
CA ALA A 591 22.14 26.34 13.12
C ALA A 591 20.65 26.68 13.29
N PHE A 592 20.29 27.81 13.95
CA PHE A 592 18.90 28.28 14.03
C PHE A 592 18.26 28.53 12.65
N GLY A 593 19.08 28.74 11.61
CA GLY A 593 18.65 28.87 10.23
C GLY A 593 18.16 27.58 9.60
N ILE A 594 18.46 26.42 10.19
CA ILE A 594 17.99 25.10 9.76
C ILE A 594 16.52 24.99 10.17
N LYS A 595 15.63 25.26 9.21
CA LYS A 595 14.18 25.10 9.36
C LYS A 595 13.76 23.79 8.71
N GLN A 596 12.87 23.03 9.35
CA GLN A 596 12.35 21.74 8.85
C GLN A 596 13.45 20.67 8.72
N TYR A 597 13.81 20.05 9.83
CA TYR A 597 14.88 19.06 9.95
C TYR A 597 14.36 17.72 10.47
N ASP A 598 13.21 17.29 9.97
CA ASP A 598 12.63 15.98 10.29
C ASP A 598 13.26 14.85 9.46
N ARG A 599 14.20 15.14 8.55
CA ARG A 599 14.76 14.20 7.59
C ARG A 599 16.25 14.36 7.39
N ALA A 600 16.98 13.28 7.56
CA ALA A 600 18.40 13.23 7.38
C ALA A 600 18.91 11.82 7.11
N CYS A 601 20.14 11.70 6.63
CA CYS A 601 20.84 10.44 6.48
C CYS A 601 22.33 10.60 6.80
N TYR A 602 23.00 9.49 7.07
CA TYR A 602 24.44 9.47 7.26
C TYR A 602 25.14 9.12 5.94
N ASP A 603 26.02 10.00 5.48
CA ASP A 603 26.94 9.73 4.39
C ASP A 603 28.25 9.19 4.96
N SER A 604 28.45 7.88 4.79
CA SER A 604 29.63 7.18 5.27
C SER A 604 30.90 7.48 4.44
N LYS A 605 30.77 7.90 3.18
CA LYS A 605 31.93 8.25 2.36
C LYS A 605 32.55 9.55 2.87
N ASN A 606 31.72 10.59 3.03
CA ASN A 606 32.17 11.93 3.40
C ASN A 606 32.13 12.23 4.90
N ASP A 607 31.63 11.30 5.73
CA ASP A 607 31.44 11.46 7.18
C ASP A 607 30.50 12.63 7.55
N LEU A 608 29.36 12.71 6.84
CA LEU A 608 28.38 13.80 7.01
C LEU A 608 27.06 13.29 7.57
N PHE A 609 26.50 14.04 8.52
CA PHE A 609 25.07 14.00 8.79
C PHE A 609 24.38 14.99 7.87
N PHE A 610 23.82 14.46 6.78
CA PHE A 610 23.21 15.25 5.72
C PHE A 610 21.74 15.51 6.03
N ILE A 611 21.34 16.78 6.09
CA ILE A 611 19.97 17.18 6.40
C ILE A 611 19.25 17.53 5.10
N ALA A 612 18.07 16.96 4.86
CA ALA A 612 17.22 17.29 3.71
C ALA A 612 16.47 18.63 3.93
N ALA A 613 17.24 19.66 4.22
CA ALA A 613 16.77 21.02 4.45
C ALA A 613 17.56 22.00 3.57
N ASN A 614 17.09 23.24 3.53
CA ASN A 614 17.79 24.31 2.84
C ASN A 614 17.76 25.60 3.66
N LEU A 615 18.86 26.34 3.61
CA LEU A 615 19.00 27.57 4.36
C LEU A 615 18.36 28.73 3.57
N LYS A 616 17.11 29.07 3.90
CA LYS A 616 16.30 30.06 3.16
C LYS A 616 16.77 31.52 3.29
N ASN A 617 17.59 31.82 4.28
CA ASN A 617 18.07 33.18 4.53
C ASN A 617 19.32 33.52 3.69
N PHE A 618 19.68 32.77 2.66
CA PHE A 618 20.96 32.92 1.93
C PHE A 618 20.77 33.51 0.51
N GLY A 619 19.65 34.20 0.29
CA GLY A 619 19.35 34.87 -0.98
C GLY A 619 18.80 33.92 -2.06
N LYS A 620 19.23 34.11 -3.32
CA LYS A 620 18.84 33.24 -4.45
C LYS A 620 19.43 31.84 -4.33
N ASN A 621 20.58 31.70 -3.66
CA ASN A 621 21.19 30.42 -3.35
C ASN A 621 20.66 29.93 -1.99
N THR A 622 20.27 28.66 -1.88
CA THR A 622 19.84 28.10 -0.58
C THR A 622 20.67 26.85 -0.30
N PRO A 623 21.85 27.00 0.32
CA PRO A 623 22.76 25.89 0.53
C PRO A 623 22.16 24.86 1.48
N THR A 624 22.68 23.65 1.39
CA THR A 624 22.26 22.52 2.23
C THR A 624 23.09 22.50 3.51
N PRO A 625 22.45 22.51 4.69
CA PRO A 625 23.17 22.37 5.95
C PRO A 625 23.59 20.91 6.17
N VAL A 626 24.80 20.73 6.66
CA VAL A 626 25.35 19.42 7.04
C VAL A 626 26.08 19.54 8.37
N TYR A 627 26.08 18.46 9.15
CA TYR A 627 26.99 18.34 10.28
C TYR A 627 28.19 17.46 9.88
N ASP A 628 29.38 18.05 9.95
CA ASP A 628 30.66 17.41 9.68
C ASP A 628 31.07 16.61 10.93
N CYS A 629 30.85 15.30 10.87
CA CYS A 629 31.03 14.42 12.03
C CYS A 629 32.50 14.31 12.44
N LYS A 630 33.43 14.45 11.49
CA LYS A 630 34.88 14.36 11.74
C LYS A 630 35.35 15.56 12.54
N ASN A 631 34.95 16.76 12.14
CA ASN A 631 35.44 18.00 12.73
C ASN A 631 34.51 18.59 13.79
N ASN A 632 33.39 17.92 14.10
CA ASN A 632 32.38 18.36 15.07
C ASN A 632 31.95 19.82 14.85
N ARG A 633 31.42 20.11 13.65
CA ARG A 633 31.00 21.46 13.27
C ARG A 633 29.76 21.44 12.36
N TRP A 634 28.96 22.50 12.43
CA TRP A 634 27.98 22.79 11.38
C TRP A 634 28.65 23.46 10.19
N ALA A 635 28.33 22.95 9.01
CA ALA A 635 28.81 23.42 7.73
C ALA A 635 27.66 23.47 6.72
N MET A 636 27.96 23.97 5.52
CA MET A 636 27.03 24.03 4.40
C MET A 636 27.71 23.63 3.09
N ILE A 637 26.89 23.13 2.17
CA ILE A 637 27.29 22.70 0.83
C ILE A 637 26.42 23.42 -0.20
N ASP A 638 27.05 23.93 -1.25
CA ASP A 638 26.36 24.49 -2.41
C ASP A 638 25.98 23.37 -3.37
N ILE A 639 24.68 23.04 -3.41
CA ILE A 639 24.14 21.99 -4.29
C ILE A 639 23.18 22.62 -5.28
N LYS A 640 23.44 22.41 -6.57
CA LYS A 640 22.59 22.92 -7.65
C LYS A 640 21.28 22.13 -7.71
N TYR A 641 20.21 22.79 -8.14
CA TYR A 641 18.92 22.18 -8.42
C TYR A 641 18.16 23.01 -9.45
N LYS A 642 17.26 22.37 -10.20
CA LYS A 642 16.39 23.07 -11.15
C LYS A 642 15.23 23.76 -10.43
N ILE A 643 14.72 24.85 -11.02
CA ILE A 643 13.51 25.54 -10.58
C ILE A 643 12.56 25.63 -11.77
N SER A 644 11.28 25.25 -11.57
CA SER A 644 10.22 25.45 -12.57
C SER A 644 9.15 26.41 -12.04
N LYS A 645 8.52 27.17 -12.94
CA LYS A 645 7.39 28.04 -12.62
C LYS A 645 6.07 27.32 -12.92
N HIS A 646 5.16 27.35 -11.98
CA HIS A 646 3.77 26.91 -12.13
C HIS A 646 2.95 28.04 -12.78
N TRP A 647 1.86 27.70 -13.46
CA TRP A 647 0.96 28.68 -14.08
C TRP A 647 0.39 29.68 -13.08
N SER A 648 0.24 29.27 -11.82
CA SER A 648 -0.22 30.13 -10.70
C SER A 648 0.88 31.04 -10.12
N GLY A 649 2.04 31.19 -10.78
CA GLY A 649 3.18 31.97 -10.31
C GLY A 649 4.03 31.33 -9.20
N ARG A 650 3.63 30.17 -8.65
CA ARG A 650 4.43 29.43 -7.64
C ARG A 650 5.66 28.79 -8.29
N THR A 651 6.78 28.74 -7.57
CA THR A 651 7.98 28.01 -8.04
C THR A 651 8.08 26.65 -7.38
N THR A 652 8.51 25.65 -8.15
CA THR A 652 8.84 24.30 -7.67
C THR A 652 10.34 24.10 -7.76
N ARG A 653 10.96 23.66 -6.68
CA ARG A 653 12.39 23.34 -6.63
C ARG A 653 12.55 21.84 -6.77
N HIS A 654 13.46 21.41 -7.64
CA HIS A 654 13.63 20.00 -7.98
C HIS A 654 14.67 19.34 -7.09
N PHE A 655 14.34 19.18 -5.81
CA PHE A 655 15.10 18.38 -4.85
C PHE A 655 14.17 17.86 -3.74
N PRO A 656 14.57 16.84 -2.95
CA PRO A 656 13.75 16.34 -1.86
C PRO A 656 13.56 17.41 -0.78
N HIS A 657 12.34 17.91 -0.60
CA HIS A 657 12.04 18.94 0.40
C HIS A 657 10.64 18.82 1.01
N GLY A 658 10.44 19.48 2.15
CA GLY A 658 9.18 19.52 2.91
C GLY A 658 8.95 18.27 3.77
N HIS A 659 7.83 18.26 4.51
CA HIS A 659 7.46 17.22 5.50
C HIS A 659 7.19 15.83 4.91
N SER A 660 7.32 15.71 3.60
CA SER A 660 7.03 14.53 2.80
C SER A 660 8.31 13.93 2.22
N GLY A 661 9.42 14.67 2.28
CA GLY A 661 10.64 14.39 1.53
C GLY A 661 11.46 13.25 2.14
N GLY A 662 11.70 12.15 1.42
CA GLY A 662 12.66 11.13 1.84
C GLY A 662 14.06 11.37 1.39
N ILE A 663 15.03 10.99 2.24
CA ILE A 663 16.46 11.02 1.91
C ILE A 663 17.16 9.79 2.48
N MET A 664 18.03 9.21 1.68
CA MET A 664 18.79 8.00 1.99
C MET A 664 20.16 8.12 1.33
N TYR A 665 21.19 7.53 1.96
CA TYR A 665 22.50 7.41 1.36
C TYR A 665 22.73 5.95 0.93
N ASP A 666 22.95 5.75 -0.36
CA ASP A 666 23.25 4.45 -0.96
C ASP A 666 24.77 4.27 -1.02
N THR A 667 25.29 3.52 -0.06
CA THR A 667 26.73 3.19 0.05
C THR A 667 27.23 2.35 -1.12
N LYS A 668 26.37 1.57 -1.79
CA LYS A 668 26.76 0.73 -2.92
C LYS A 668 27.13 1.59 -4.13
N ARG A 669 26.44 2.72 -4.32
CA ARG A 669 26.62 3.62 -5.48
C ARG A 669 27.30 4.95 -5.15
N ASN A 670 27.48 5.23 -3.86
CA ASN A 670 27.89 6.53 -3.33
C ASN A 670 26.99 7.66 -3.85
N LEU A 671 25.67 7.47 -3.70
CA LEU A 671 24.65 8.40 -4.15
C LEU A 671 23.67 8.70 -3.01
N TYR A 672 23.20 9.93 -2.96
CA TYR A 672 21.99 10.26 -2.23
C TYR A 672 20.79 10.02 -3.12
N TRP A 673 19.76 9.45 -2.52
CA TRP A 673 18.45 9.29 -3.12
C TRP A 673 17.44 10.02 -2.28
N GLY A 674 16.48 10.68 -2.94
CA GLY A 674 15.34 11.20 -2.21
C GLY A 674 14.05 11.18 -3.00
N THR A 675 12.95 11.39 -2.29
CA THR A 675 11.60 11.38 -2.85
C THR A 675 10.77 12.51 -2.31
N ASP A 676 9.75 12.97 -3.04
CA ASP A 676 8.82 13.99 -2.56
C ASP A 676 7.39 13.45 -2.36
N THR A 677 6.48 14.37 -2.06
CA THR A 677 5.04 14.12 -1.91
C THR A 677 4.40 13.39 -3.09
N ASN A 678 4.85 13.67 -4.32
CA ASN A 678 4.28 13.09 -5.55
C ASN A 678 5.04 11.83 -5.99
N SER A 679 5.88 11.29 -5.12
CA SER A 679 6.75 10.14 -5.42
C SER A 679 7.66 10.41 -6.62
N GLN A 680 8.09 11.67 -6.83
CA GLN A 680 9.26 11.93 -7.66
C GLN A 680 10.50 11.39 -6.98
N VAL A 681 11.50 11.00 -7.76
CA VAL A 681 12.78 10.54 -7.23
C VAL A 681 13.89 11.46 -7.71
N TYR A 682 14.75 11.83 -6.78
CA TYR A 682 15.89 12.72 -6.96
C TYR A 682 17.18 11.96 -6.61
N ILE A 683 18.24 12.26 -7.34
CA ILE A 683 19.55 11.63 -7.19
C ILE A 683 20.60 12.73 -7.07
N LEU A 684 21.55 12.54 -6.17
CA LEU A 684 22.68 13.45 -6.03
C LEU A 684 23.98 12.63 -5.88
N ARG A 685 24.96 12.98 -6.71
CA ARG A 685 26.35 12.57 -6.53
C ARG A 685 27.12 13.72 -5.89
N LEU A 686 27.59 13.53 -4.67
CA LEU A 686 28.36 14.55 -3.97
C LEU A 686 29.87 14.39 -4.22
N ASP A 687 30.53 15.51 -4.50
CA ASP A 687 31.98 15.64 -4.67
C ASP A 687 32.47 16.91 -3.95
N LEU A 688 33.04 16.71 -2.76
CA LEU A 688 33.53 17.80 -1.91
C LEU A 688 34.79 18.49 -2.44
N THR A 689 35.47 17.92 -3.45
CA THR A 689 36.60 18.61 -4.09
C THR A 689 36.12 19.77 -4.97
N LYS A 690 34.92 19.64 -5.54
CA LYS A 690 34.29 20.67 -6.40
C LYS A 690 33.27 21.55 -5.67
N SER A 691 32.80 21.11 -4.50
CA SER A 691 31.96 21.91 -3.62
C SER A 691 32.41 21.69 -2.17
N PRO A 692 33.49 22.35 -1.73
CA PRO A 692 34.02 22.15 -0.39
C PRO A 692 33.04 22.60 0.69
N LEU A 693 33.17 21.99 1.87
CA LEU A 693 32.40 22.35 3.04
C LEU A 693 32.76 23.77 3.49
N LYS A 694 31.76 24.65 3.57
CA LYS A 694 31.91 26.01 4.13
C LYS A 694 31.34 26.05 5.54
N ASP A 695 31.96 26.82 6.43
CA ASP A 695 31.43 26.98 7.78
C ASP A 695 30.05 27.64 7.78
N LEU A 696 29.17 27.18 8.67
CA LEU A 696 27.87 27.81 8.87
C LEU A 696 28.04 29.03 9.79
N GLU A 697 28.23 30.23 9.23
CA GLU A 697 28.54 31.46 9.98
C GLU A 697 27.71 32.68 9.54
N ALA A 698 27.77 33.77 10.34
CA ALA A 698 26.95 34.97 10.18
C ALA A 698 27.05 35.62 8.79
N GLY A 699 28.25 35.69 8.22
CA GLY A 699 28.53 36.32 6.92
C GLY A 699 27.78 35.67 5.74
N ASN A 700 27.25 34.46 5.96
CA ASN A 700 26.48 33.75 4.96
C ASN A 700 24.95 33.91 5.13
N ILE A 701 24.47 34.42 6.27
CA ILE A 701 23.04 34.59 6.57
C ILE A 701 22.58 36.01 6.22
N MET A 702 21.74 36.18 5.20
CA MET A 702 21.07 37.46 4.96
C MET A 702 20.10 37.80 6.11
N PRO A 703 20.03 39.07 6.54
CA PRO A 703 19.06 39.51 7.54
C PRO A 703 17.62 39.20 7.07
N PRO A 704 16.70 38.91 8.00
CA PRO A 704 15.30 38.68 7.65
C PRO A 704 14.75 39.91 6.89
N PRO A 705 13.92 39.70 5.85
CA PRO A 705 13.28 40.83 5.18
C PRO A 705 12.53 41.65 6.23
N LYS A 706 12.83 42.96 6.30
CA LYS A 706 12.06 43.89 7.14
C LYS A 706 10.59 43.65 6.82
N LYS A 707 9.78 43.27 7.83
CA LYS A 707 8.33 43.21 7.66
C LYS A 707 7.91 44.57 7.11
N LYS A 708 7.35 44.61 5.90
CA LYS A 708 6.60 45.78 5.47
C LYS A 708 5.49 45.93 6.53
N LYS A 709 5.54 47.07 7.23
CA LYS A 709 4.51 47.44 8.21
C LYS A 709 3.17 47.55 7.51
#